data_AF-A0A2A2PXV4-F1
#
_entry.id   AF-A0A2A2PXV4-F1
#
_cell.length_a   1.000
_cell.length_b   1.000
_cell.length_c   1.000
_cell.angle_alpha   90.00
_cell.angle_beta   90.00
_cell.angle_gamma   90.00
#
_symmetry.space_group_name_H-M   'P 1'
#
loop_
_entity.id
_entity.type
_entity.pdbx_description
1 polymer ?
#
loop_
_entity_poly.entity_id
_entity_poly.type
_entity_poly.pdbx_seq_one_letter_code
_entity_poly.pdbx_strand_id
1 'polypeptide(L)'
;MDAALREIHAPRMGQAKNKKQRECPAKGGIITPEDCGRGRNSAISCPVDCMHNPFAPANYESQFGALEIRVIEHLSRKLSIELSQPQIREIADAMGKDDVFTSHALHMWHIHGEGRLAKWKDAGLLRDWKNDERVMLSCFETIRPALFEFRGVIDGITSEAVDLLCPELPPFKLIDGSTASRVGRYDVMLGWRYTLPSGERSSGGMIPMPSLDARDPLAAFKELLDHLGAPAGDSTAWLMEHMPLLAEAFTAVAVARQEKQLALSDLKQFALGYGVGEAERDPLLSLLGQHPRLFRESPRAGEAFMRATLLDESCDRGVDEEAMVVGDLRLHPDRLEILVIGEANAAQVRRFIASLALPLGQEECVVSDLAQSLPKHPHDPDLVPPGFLDGIGKIQMSSRVLLKDPVGPAESALARSYRGFADKPVPTLEGMTPRAAAADPASRARLVHLMKGHVSLCDGQRRTAGVDIDLNPLLLELGLDELVLPPPPLGFVEAEDYDDDDIPLDPPPPQELLDGEELESRLDRVIADEALWNRLDIRLADILDAFNDLSDKLNPNELEALQSTVLSALGALHPDQPPGYEPIPDRMLARYETWMTSGDDKESIGEYLDRIFAETRQPALCEAAADLLIFLEKESGKKLRPKKLDALFTAIAAAVWEAAHWPPQLK
;
A
#
# COMPACT_ATOMS: atom_id res chain seq x y z
N MET A 1 44.04 31.60 -27.82
CA MET A 1 43.57 31.08 -26.52
C MET A 1 42.80 29.77 -26.71
N ASP A 2 43.29 28.92 -27.64
CA ASP A 2 42.52 27.80 -28.21
C ASP A 2 43.39 26.54 -28.35
N ALA A 3 44.26 26.31 -27.35
CA ALA A 3 45.23 25.21 -27.38
C ALA A 3 45.50 24.54 -26.01
N ALA A 4 44.65 24.76 -25.00
CA ALA A 4 44.92 24.33 -23.62
C ALA A 4 43.88 23.36 -23.00
N LEU A 5 43.03 22.72 -23.81
CA LEU A 5 42.01 21.77 -23.31
C LEU A 5 42.01 20.43 -24.08
N ARG A 6 43.19 19.84 -24.32
CA ARG A 6 43.32 18.49 -24.89
C ARG A 6 44.36 17.61 -24.18
N GLU A 7 44.30 17.56 -22.85
CA GLU A 7 44.84 16.44 -22.09
C GLU A 7 43.75 15.89 -21.16
N ILE A 8 42.81 15.14 -21.75
CA ILE A 8 41.99 14.17 -21.02
C ILE A 8 42.38 12.80 -21.58
N HIS A 9 42.69 11.89 -20.66
CA HIS A 9 43.28 10.58 -20.84
C HIS A 9 42.79 9.80 -22.08
N ALA A 10 43.73 9.51 -22.98
CA ALA A 10 43.57 8.42 -23.94
C ALA A 10 43.57 7.07 -23.17
N PRO A 11 42.60 6.17 -23.40
CA PRO A 11 42.63 4.85 -22.79
C PRO A 11 43.80 4.05 -23.38
N ARG A 12 44.71 3.60 -22.51
CA ARG A 12 45.74 2.62 -22.87
C ARG A 12 45.06 1.32 -23.29
N MET A 13 44.92 1.12 -24.60
CA MET A 13 44.66 -0.19 -25.16
C MET A 13 45.90 -1.07 -25.03
N GLY A 14 45.74 -2.22 -24.37
CA GLY A 14 46.66 -3.35 -24.48
C GLY A 14 47.20 -3.87 -23.15
N GLN A 15 46.37 -4.57 -22.37
CA GLN A 15 46.83 -5.65 -21.49
C GLN A 15 45.68 -6.65 -21.30
N ALA A 16 46.00 -7.93 -21.47
CA ALA A 16 45.05 -9.03 -21.38
C ALA A 16 44.29 -8.98 -20.04
N LYS A 17 42.96 -9.03 -20.11
CA LYS A 17 42.03 -9.02 -18.97
C LYS A 17 42.37 -10.16 -18.01
N ASN A 18 43.19 -9.91 -16.99
CA ASN A 18 43.22 -10.70 -15.77
C ASN A 18 41.85 -10.54 -15.11
N LYS A 19 40.87 -11.38 -15.49
CA LYS A 19 39.49 -11.44 -14.96
C LYS A 19 39.40 -11.66 -13.42
N LYS A 20 40.50 -11.59 -12.68
CA LYS A 20 40.64 -11.95 -11.27
C LYS A 20 41.12 -10.81 -10.36
N GLN A 21 41.19 -9.58 -10.86
CA GLN A 21 41.67 -8.43 -10.09
C GLN A 21 40.75 -7.23 -10.28
N ARG A 22 40.51 -6.47 -9.20
CA ARG A 22 39.61 -5.33 -9.14
C ARG A 22 40.31 -4.17 -8.43
N GLU A 23 39.99 -2.94 -8.80
CA GLU A 23 40.43 -1.77 -8.04
C GLU A 23 39.66 -1.69 -6.72
N CYS A 24 40.38 -1.47 -5.62
CA CYS A 24 39.83 -1.33 -4.29
C CYS A 24 40.07 0.10 -3.80
N PRO A 25 39.03 0.95 -3.74
CA PRO A 25 39.21 2.34 -3.28
C PRO A 25 39.68 2.39 -1.82
N ALA A 26 39.20 1.49 -0.96
CA ALA A 26 39.59 1.43 0.44
C ALA A 26 41.08 1.10 0.67
N LYS A 27 41.70 0.30 -0.21
CA LYS A 27 43.12 -0.06 -0.11
C LYS A 27 44.03 0.77 -1.02
N GLY A 28 43.46 1.65 -1.86
CA GLY A 28 44.21 2.43 -2.85
C GLY A 28 44.98 1.56 -3.86
N GLY A 29 44.46 0.39 -4.22
CA GLY A 29 45.19 -0.56 -5.07
C GLY A 29 44.35 -1.74 -5.56
N ILE A 30 45.01 -2.69 -6.22
CA ILE A 30 44.37 -3.88 -6.78
C ILE A 30 44.15 -4.96 -5.71
N ILE A 31 42.95 -5.57 -5.71
CA ILE A 31 42.57 -6.68 -4.84
C ILE A 31 41.97 -7.83 -5.65
N THR A 32 42.08 -9.06 -5.16
CA THR A 32 41.35 -10.19 -5.73
C THR A 32 39.87 -10.16 -5.28
N PRO A 33 38.92 -10.68 -6.08
CA PRO A 33 37.53 -10.81 -5.66
C PRO A 33 37.37 -11.62 -4.38
N GLU A 34 38.20 -12.64 -4.16
CA GLU A 34 38.17 -13.48 -2.96
C GLU A 34 38.59 -12.69 -1.71
N ASP A 35 39.70 -11.93 -1.79
CA ASP A 35 40.14 -11.09 -0.67
C ASP A 35 39.17 -9.94 -0.38
N CYS A 36 38.55 -9.38 -1.44
CA CYS A 36 37.49 -8.39 -1.29
C CYS A 36 36.28 -9.00 -0.58
N GLY A 37 35.76 -10.12 -1.08
CA GLY A 37 34.60 -10.80 -0.49
C GLY A 37 34.84 -11.30 0.94
N ARG A 38 36.07 -11.68 1.29
CA ARG A 38 36.43 -12.09 2.66
C ARG A 38 36.52 -10.94 3.65
N GLY A 39 36.81 -9.72 3.20
CA GLY A 39 37.16 -8.61 4.07
C GLY A 39 36.29 -7.37 3.97
N ARG A 40 35.45 -7.21 2.93
CA ARG A 40 34.65 -6.00 2.73
C ARG A 40 33.71 -5.75 3.93
N ASN A 41 33.74 -4.53 4.45
CA ASN A 41 33.00 -4.04 5.62
C ASN A 41 33.27 -4.75 6.96
N SER A 42 34.11 -5.79 6.98
CA SER A 42 34.53 -6.46 8.21
C SER A 42 35.97 -6.10 8.57
N ALA A 43 36.91 -6.35 7.65
CA ALA A 43 38.33 -6.03 7.79
C ALA A 43 38.78 -4.87 6.89
N ILE A 44 37.95 -4.48 5.93
CA ILE A 44 38.20 -3.42 4.94
C ILE A 44 37.05 -2.43 5.09
N SER A 45 37.36 -1.20 5.53
CA SER A 45 36.40 -0.10 5.60
C SER A 45 36.05 0.38 4.20
N CYS A 46 35.07 -0.25 3.56
CA CYS A 46 34.69 0.10 2.19
C CYS A 46 33.97 1.45 2.16
N PRO A 47 34.37 2.37 1.26
CA PRO A 47 33.66 3.64 1.12
C PRO A 47 32.27 3.42 0.49
N VAL A 48 31.40 4.42 0.66
CA VAL A 48 30.00 4.39 0.20
C VAL A 48 29.85 4.42 -1.33
N ASP A 49 30.89 4.80 -2.06
CA ASP A 49 30.95 4.86 -3.53
C ASP A 49 31.57 3.58 -4.15
N CYS A 50 31.94 2.60 -3.33
CA CYS A 50 32.52 1.35 -3.83
C CYS A 50 31.48 0.51 -4.57
N MET A 51 31.69 0.31 -5.88
CA MET A 51 30.82 -0.53 -6.75
C MET A 51 30.71 -2.01 -6.31
N HIS A 52 31.57 -2.46 -5.39
CA HIS A 52 31.57 -3.81 -4.84
C HIS A 52 31.18 -3.85 -3.36
N ASN A 53 30.73 -2.75 -2.77
CA ASN A 53 30.21 -2.74 -1.41
C ASN A 53 28.70 -3.03 -1.46
N PRO A 54 28.21 -4.18 -0.95
CA PRO A 54 26.80 -4.50 -0.99
C PRO A 54 25.96 -3.56 -0.12
N PHE A 55 26.57 -2.80 0.80
CA PHE A 55 25.91 -1.81 1.63
C PHE A 55 25.97 -0.39 1.05
N ALA A 56 26.65 -0.18 -0.08
CA ALA A 56 26.63 1.12 -0.75
C ALA A 56 25.22 1.44 -1.28
N PRO A 57 24.73 2.69 -1.19
CA PRO A 57 23.42 3.07 -1.74
C PRO A 57 23.24 2.69 -3.21
N ALA A 58 24.29 2.81 -4.02
CA ALA A 58 24.26 2.44 -5.44
C ALA A 58 24.04 0.94 -5.71
N ASN A 59 24.20 0.08 -4.69
CA ASN A 59 24.00 -1.37 -4.76
C ASN A 59 22.76 -1.83 -3.98
N TYR A 60 21.87 -0.89 -3.62
CA TYR A 60 20.68 -1.16 -2.82
C TYR A 60 19.81 -2.27 -3.43
N GLU A 61 19.32 -2.05 -4.65
CA GLU A 61 18.43 -2.99 -5.35
C GLU A 61 19.19 -4.24 -5.78
N SER A 62 20.38 -4.07 -6.37
CA SER A 62 21.10 -5.18 -6.99
C SER A 62 21.78 -6.16 -6.04
N GLN A 63 22.13 -5.75 -4.81
CA GLN A 63 22.89 -6.58 -3.87
C GLN A 63 22.36 -6.54 -2.44
N PHE A 64 22.01 -5.35 -1.93
CA PHE A 64 21.63 -5.20 -0.53
C PHE A 64 20.32 -5.93 -0.21
N GLY A 65 19.24 -5.69 -0.98
CA GLY A 65 17.93 -6.30 -0.74
C GLY A 65 18.01 -7.82 -0.70
N ALA A 66 18.66 -8.43 -1.72
CA ALA A 66 18.86 -9.87 -1.76
C ALA A 66 19.74 -10.40 -0.61
N LEU A 67 20.68 -9.61 -0.09
CA LEU A 67 21.46 -9.99 1.09
C LEU A 67 20.62 -9.97 2.36
N GLU A 68 19.84 -8.92 2.56
CA GLU A 68 18.96 -8.77 3.71
C GLU A 68 17.90 -9.88 3.76
N ILE A 69 17.22 -10.15 2.65
CA ILE A 69 16.22 -11.23 2.54
C ILE A 69 16.84 -12.58 2.94
N ARG A 70 17.99 -12.95 2.37
CA ARG A 70 18.67 -14.22 2.73
C ARG A 70 19.01 -14.31 4.21
N VAL A 71 19.48 -13.21 4.82
CA VAL A 71 19.81 -13.16 6.25
C VAL A 71 18.55 -13.30 7.09
N ILE A 72 17.46 -12.62 6.75
CA ILE A 72 16.16 -12.73 7.42
C ILE A 72 15.63 -14.15 7.31
N GLU A 73 15.61 -14.76 6.13
CA GLU A 73 15.18 -16.15 5.93
C GLU A 73 15.99 -17.14 6.77
N HIS A 74 17.31 -16.94 6.87
CA HIS A 74 18.16 -17.77 7.71
C HIS A 74 17.80 -17.63 9.20
N LEU A 75 17.57 -16.40 9.67
CA LEU A 75 17.16 -16.12 11.04
C LEU A 75 15.77 -16.69 11.33
N SER A 76 14.80 -16.51 10.44
CA SER A 76 13.44 -17.03 10.56
C SER A 76 13.42 -18.56 10.58
N ARG A 77 14.23 -19.23 9.75
CA ARG A 77 14.38 -20.70 9.80
C ARG A 77 14.99 -21.19 11.11
N LYS A 78 15.93 -20.45 11.70
CA LYS A 78 16.46 -20.81 13.03
C LYS A 78 15.43 -20.56 14.11
N LEU A 79 14.74 -19.44 14.04
CA LEU A 79 13.69 -19.08 15.00
C LEU A 79 12.57 -20.14 15.01
N SER A 80 12.09 -20.56 13.84
CA SER A 80 10.98 -21.52 13.74
C SER A 80 11.25 -22.88 14.38
N ILE A 81 12.52 -23.29 14.48
CA ILE A 81 12.93 -24.53 15.17
C ILE A 81 12.80 -24.38 16.69
N GLU A 82 12.97 -23.18 17.22
CA GLU A 82 13.02 -22.91 18.66
C GLU A 82 11.72 -22.32 19.23
N LEU A 83 10.80 -21.85 18.38
CA LEU A 83 9.52 -21.32 18.83
C LEU A 83 8.61 -22.43 19.35
N SER A 84 7.86 -22.11 20.40
CA SER A 84 6.78 -22.97 20.88
C SER A 84 5.58 -22.92 19.94
N GLN A 85 4.72 -23.95 19.99
CA GLN A 85 3.49 -23.98 19.18
C GLN A 85 2.57 -22.76 19.37
N PRO A 86 2.38 -22.20 20.59
CA PRO A 86 1.66 -20.95 20.77
C PRO A 86 2.30 -19.76 20.03
N GLN A 87 3.61 -19.58 20.12
CA GLN A 87 4.33 -18.49 19.45
C GLN A 87 4.26 -18.61 17.91
N ILE A 88 4.36 -19.83 17.39
CA ILE A 88 4.19 -20.08 15.94
C ILE A 88 2.78 -19.69 15.49
N ARG A 89 1.75 -20.00 16.28
CA ARG A 89 0.37 -19.61 15.96
C ARG A 89 0.19 -18.11 16.00
N GLU A 90 0.73 -17.43 17.00
CA GLU A 90 0.66 -15.98 17.12
C GLU A 90 1.25 -15.27 15.89
N ILE A 91 2.44 -15.70 15.45
CA ILE A 91 3.07 -15.18 14.22
C ILE A 91 2.21 -15.52 12.99
N ALA A 92 1.72 -16.74 12.88
CA ALA A 92 0.90 -17.18 11.74
C ALA A 92 -0.45 -16.44 11.67
N ASP A 93 -1.07 -16.17 12.82
CA ASP A 93 -2.34 -15.45 12.93
C ASP A 93 -2.15 -13.98 12.54
N ALA A 94 -0.99 -13.38 12.85
CA ALA A 94 -0.63 -12.05 12.36
C ALA A 94 -0.44 -12.03 10.83
N MET A 95 0.28 -13.02 10.28
CA MET A 95 0.46 -13.15 8.83
C MET A 95 -0.86 -13.39 8.09
N GLY A 96 -1.77 -14.19 8.64
CA GLY A 96 -3.06 -14.50 8.02
C GLY A 96 -4.08 -13.35 8.01
N LYS A 97 -3.76 -12.23 8.66
CA LYS A 97 -4.54 -10.97 8.61
C LYS A 97 -3.93 -9.95 7.65
N ASP A 98 -2.93 -10.35 6.85
CA ASP A 98 -2.10 -9.46 6.04
C ASP A 98 -1.40 -8.36 6.85
N ASP A 99 -1.21 -8.59 8.15
CA ASP A 99 -0.52 -7.67 9.06
C ASP A 99 0.99 -7.97 9.07
N VAL A 100 1.64 -7.58 7.97
CA VAL A 100 3.09 -7.75 7.77
C VAL A 100 3.89 -7.07 8.88
N PHE A 101 3.42 -5.93 9.40
CA PHE A 101 4.10 -5.23 10.49
C PHE A 101 4.09 -6.07 11.77
N THR A 102 2.94 -6.56 12.21
CA THR A 102 2.83 -7.33 13.45
C THR A 102 3.63 -8.62 13.36
N SER A 103 3.58 -9.32 12.22
CA SER A 103 4.43 -10.48 12.00
C SER A 103 5.92 -10.13 12.12
N HIS A 104 6.37 -9.04 11.49
CA HIS A 104 7.75 -8.58 11.59
C HIS A 104 8.12 -8.21 13.03
N ALA A 105 7.23 -7.53 13.76
CA ALA A 105 7.43 -7.14 15.15
C ALA A 105 7.70 -8.34 16.07
N LEU A 106 6.89 -9.39 15.92
CA LEU A 106 7.07 -10.63 16.68
C LEU A 106 8.39 -11.32 16.36
N HIS A 107 8.81 -11.34 15.09
CA HIS A 107 10.14 -11.84 14.71
C HIS A 107 11.24 -11.03 15.37
N MET A 108 11.15 -9.70 15.33
CA MET A 108 12.16 -8.82 15.94
C MET A 108 12.22 -8.99 17.45
N TRP A 109 11.08 -9.13 18.13
CA TRP A 109 11.01 -9.43 19.55
C TRP A 109 11.75 -10.73 19.89
N HIS A 110 11.40 -11.85 19.23
CA HIS A 110 12.01 -13.13 19.58
C HIS A 110 13.50 -13.20 19.21
N ILE A 111 13.92 -12.57 18.12
CA ILE A 111 15.34 -12.58 17.71
C ILE A 111 16.17 -11.67 18.62
N HIS A 112 15.71 -10.44 18.85
CA HIS A 112 16.49 -9.37 19.48
C HIS A 112 16.08 -9.11 20.92
N GLY A 113 14.78 -8.96 21.19
CA GLY A 113 14.27 -8.69 22.53
C GLY A 113 14.56 -9.82 23.53
N GLU A 114 14.40 -11.08 23.11
CA GLU A 114 14.77 -12.26 23.93
C GLU A 114 16.28 -12.59 23.91
N GLY A 115 17.07 -11.80 23.16
CA GLY A 115 18.52 -11.96 23.03
C GLY A 115 18.95 -13.27 22.32
N ARG A 116 18.11 -13.84 21.46
CA ARG A 116 18.44 -15.11 20.75
C ARG A 116 19.60 -14.94 19.78
N LEU A 117 19.67 -13.82 19.07
CA LEU A 117 20.79 -13.55 18.16
C LEU A 117 22.14 -13.62 18.88
N ALA A 118 22.24 -12.98 20.06
CA ALA A 118 23.45 -13.03 20.90
C ALA A 118 23.77 -14.47 21.34
N LYS A 119 22.76 -15.23 21.80
CA LYS A 119 22.93 -16.64 22.18
C LYS A 119 23.42 -17.51 21.01
N TRP A 120 22.88 -17.33 19.81
CA TRP A 120 23.31 -18.07 18.61
C TRP A 120 24.76 -17.75 18.21
N LYS A 121 25.15 -16.48 18.34
CA LYS A 121 26.52 -16.02 18.08
C LYS A 121 27.50 -16.62 19.08
N ASP A 122 27.19 -16.57 20.37
CA ASP A 122 28.03 -17.10 21.45
C ASP A 122 28.19 -18.63 21.35
N ALA A 123 27.12 -19.33 20.97
CA ALA A 123 27.14 -20.76 20.69
C ALA A 123 27.88 -21.13 19.38
N GLY A 124 28.31 -20.14 18.59
CA GLY A 124 29.00 -20.36 17.32
C GLY A 124 28.12 -20.92 16.20
N LEU A 125 26.78 -20.84 16.33
CA LEU A 125 25.82 -21.41 15.39
C LEU A 125 25.69 -20.62 14.06
N LEU A 126 26.43 -19.52 13.94
CA LEU A 126 26.44 -18.59 12.81
C LEU A 126 27.82 -18.52 12.12
N ARG A 127 28.75 -19.43 12.44
CA ARG A 127 30.14 -19.38 11.94
C ARG A 127 30.27 -19.66 10.45
N ASP A 128 29.39 -20.49 9.89
CA ASP A 128 29.46 -20.91 8.48
C ASP A 128 28.87 -19.87 7.51
N TRP A 129 28.42 -18.72 8.03
CA TRP A 129 27.83 -17.65 7.24
C TRP A 129 28.90 -16.88 6.47
N LYS A 130 28.55 -16.47 5.26
CA LYS A 130 29.43 -15.70 4.38
C LYS A 130 29.77 -14.35 5.03
N ASN A 131 30.87 -13.73 4.60
CA ASN A 131 31.33 -12.48 5.19
C ASN A 131 30.24 -11.40 5.23
N ASP A 132 29.54 -11.17 4.12
CA ASP A 132 28.54 -10.10 4.06
C ASP A 132 27.32 -10.41 4.93
N GLU A 133 26.94 -11.68 5.03
CA GLU A 133 25.87 -12.12 5.93
C GLU A 133 26.28 -11.90 7.40
N ARG A 134 27.54 -12.16 7.76
CA ARG A 134 28.08 -11.86 9.10
C ARG A 134 28.15 -10.36 9.39
N VAL A 135 28.49 -9.54 8.40
CA VAL A 135 28.44 -8.07 8.53
C VAL A 135 26.99 -7.62 8.75
N MET A 136 26.04 -8.14 7.98
CA MET A 136 24.62 -7.83 8.14
C MET A 136 24.10 -8.23 9.53
N LEU A 137 24.47 -9.42 10.02
CA LEU A 137 24.16 -9.81 11.41
C LEU A 137 24.70 -8.82 12.44
N SER A 138 25.92 -8.31 12.24
CA SER A 138 26.51 -7.30 13.12
C SER A 138 25.76 -5.96 13.04
N CYS A 139 25.14 -5.65 11.90
CA CYS A 139 24.25 -4.50 11.76
C CYS A 139 22.95 -4.73 12.55
N PHE A 140 22.34 -5.90 12.42
CA PHE A 140 21.14 -6.29 13.17
C PHE A 140 21.36 -6.36 14.70
N GLU A 141 22.58 -6.50 15.20
CA GLU A 141 22.87 -6.35 16.64
C GLU A 141 22.59 -4.93 17.17
N THR A 142 22.53 -3.93 16.28
CA THR A 142 22.21 -2.54 16.63
C THR A 142 20.72 -2.21 16.52
N ILE A 143 19.89 -3.20 16.16
CA ILE A 143 18.47 -2.96 15.95
C ILE A 143 17.78 -2.53 17.24
N ARG A 144 16.93 -1.51 17.13
CA ARG A 144 16.16 -0.96 18.24
C ARG A 144 14.91 -0.25 17.73
N PRO A 145 13.86 -0.08 18.55
CA PRO A 145 12.71 0.74 18.21
C PRO A 145 13.15 2.20 18.03
N ALA A 146 12.53 2.89 17.08
CA ALA A 146 12.75 4.31 16.83
C ALA A 146 11.43 4.99 16.45
N LEU A 147 11.27 6.23 16.89
CA LEU A 147 10.18 7.10 16.46
C LEU A 147 10.77 8.11 15.48
N PHE A 148 10.64 7.82 14.19
CA PHE A 148 11.21 8.61 13.12
C PHE A 148 10.37 9.86 12.88
N GLU A 149 10.99 11.04 12.83
CA GLU A 149 10.41 12.21 12.16
C GLU A 149 11.22 12.48 10.89
N PHE A 150 10.58 12.37 9.73
CA PHE A 150 11.24 12.57 8.44
C PHE A 150 11.43 14.06 8.17
N ARG A 151 12.64 14.47 7.77
CA ARG A 151 12.95 15.87 7.40
C ARG A 151 12.79 16.10 5.91
N GLY A 152 12.96 15.07 5.10
CA GLY A 152 12.75 15.16 3.67
C GLY A 152 13.24 13.92 2.94
N VAL A 153 12.85 13.82 1.67
CA VAL A 153 13.29 12.76 0.76
C VAL A 153 14.43 13.32 -0.08
N ILE A 154 15.60 12.66 -0.02
CA ILE A 154 16.79 13.09 -0.75
C ILE A 154 16.74 12.55 -2.18
N ASP A 155 16.40 11.27 -2.32
CA ASP A 155 16.27 10.55 -3.59
C ASP A 155 15.29 9.37 -3.44
N GLY A 156 15.14 8.54 -4.47
CA GLY A 156 14.18 7.42 -4.47
C GLY A 156 14.45 6.32 -3.43
N ILE A 157 15.62 6.30 -2.80
CA ILE A 157 15.98 5.29 -1.78
C ILE A 157 16.43 5.89 -0.45
N THR A 158 16.66 7.19 -0.37
CA THR A 158 17.25 7.85 0.79
C THR A 158 16.36 8.96 1.31
N SER A 159 16.07 8.90 2.60
CA SER A 159 15.39 9.98 3.34
C SER A 159 16.29 10.51 4.45
N GLU A 160 16.10 11.76 4.83
CA GLU A 160 16.69 12.33 6.05
C GLU A 160 15.67 12.21 7.19
N ALA A 161 16.09 11.70 8.34
CA ALA A 161 15.23 11.52 9.51
C ALA A 161 15.94 11.89 10.81
N VAL A 162 15.15 12.16 11.85
CA VAL A 162 15.60 12.21 13.24
C VAL A 162 14.89 11.12 14.04
N ASP A 163 15.57 10.61 15.07
CA ASP A 163 15.00 9.64 16.01
C ASP A 163 14.53 10.41 17.25
N LEU A 164 13.22 10.59 17.39
CA LEU A 164 12.63 11.34 18.50
C LEU A 164 12.83 10.64 19.86
N LEU A 165 13.15 9.33 19.88
CA LEU A 165 13.50 8.61 21.10
C LEU A 165 14.96 8.83 21.51
N CYS A 166 15.80 9.35 20.61
CA CYS A 166 17.21 9.67 20.84
C CYS A 166 17.53 11.08 20.31
N PRO A 167 16.96 12.15 20.90
CA PRO A 167 17.06 13.52 20.39
C PRO A 167 18.48 14.09 20.39
N GLU A 168 19.41 13.48 21.11
CA GLU A 168 20.84 13.80 21.09
C GLU A 168 21.55 13.38 19.80
N LEU A 169 20.94 12.48 19.02
CA LEU A 169 21.49 12.07 17.73
C LEU A 169 21.23 13.15 16.69
N PRO A 170 22.24 13.49 15.86
CA PRO A 170 22.00 14.38 14.73
C PRO A 170 21.05 13.72 13.73
N PRO A 171 20.42 14.51 12.84
CA PRO A 171 19.75 13.97 11.67
C PRO A 171 20.65 13.00 10.90
N PHE A 172 20.07 11.92 10.39
CA PHE A 172 20.79 10.87 9.69
C PHE A 172 20.08 10.50 8.39
N LYS A 173 20.84 9.83 7.50
CA LYS A 173 20.31 9.28 6.25
C LYS A 173 19.79 7.88 6.48
N LEU A 174 18.49 7.69 6.24
CA LEU A 174 17.82 6.40 6.22
C LEU A 174 17.80 5.87 4.78
N ILE A 175 18.44 4.73 4.53
CA ILE A 175 18.53 4.07 3.23
C ILE A 175 17.44 2.98 3.16
N ASP A 176 16.29 3.34 2.62
CA ASP A 176 15.15 2.45 2.39
C ASP A 176 14.21 3.04 1.33
N GLY A 177 14.18 2.42 0.14
CA GLY A 177 13.29 2.81 -0.96
C GLY A 177 11.80 2.65 -0.66
N SER A 178 11.42 1.65 0.13
CA SER A 178 10.01 1.45 0.50
C SER A 178 9.50 2.53 1.45
N THR A 179 10.38 3.03 2.32
CA THR A 179 10.08 4.17 3.20
C THR A 179 10.15 5.49 2.41
N ALA A 180 11.23 5.70 1.65
CA ALA A 180 11.42 6.90 0.83
C ALA A 180 10.31 7.09 -0.21
N SER A 181 9.64 6.02 -0.65
CA SER A 181 8.48 6.07 -1.56
C SER A 181 7.16 6.52 -0.89
N ARG A 182 7.09 6.50 0.45
CA ARG A 182 5.84 6.74 1.21
C ARG A 182 5.85 8.00 2.07
N VAL A 183 7.02 8.48 2.50
CA VAL A 183 7.12 9.55 3.51
C VAL A 183 7.14 10.97 2.94
N GLY A 184 6.40 11.90 3.54
CA GLY A 184 6.53 13.34 3.36
C GLY A 184 7.44 14.00 4.40
N ARG A 185 7.70 15.31 4.25
CA ARG A 185 8.36 16.07 5.31
C ARG A 185 7.48 16.10 6.56
N TYR A 186 8.11 15.86 7.70
CA TYR A 186 7.56 15.81 9.04
C TYR A 186 6.56 14.69 9.32
N ASP A 187 6.50 13.68 8.46
CA ASP A 187 5.83 12.42 8.80
C ASP A 187 6.49 11.83 10.04
N VAL A 188 5.67 11.32 10.94
CA VAL A 188 6.12 10.62 12.15
C VAL A 188 5.73 9.16 12.04
N MET A 189 6.72 8.27 12.12
CA MET A 189 6.50 6.83 12.01
C MET A 189 7.22 6.06 13.10
N LEU A 190 6.60 5.00 13.59
CA LEU A 190 7.19 4.06 14.53
C LEU A 190 7.71 2.83 13.76
N GLY A 191 8.95 2.44 14.02
CA GLY A 191 9.54 1.25 13.41
C GLY A 191 10.82 0.81 14.10
N TRP A 192 11.59 -0.04 13.43
CA TRP A 192 12.90 -0.50 13.90
C TRP A 192 14.01 0.16 13.10
N ARG A 193 15.05 0.60 13.78
CA ARG A 193 16.24 1.19 13.20
C ARG A 193 17.45 0.31 13.48
N TYR A 194 18.35 0.18 12.53
CA TYR A 194 19.68 -0.39 12.74
C TYR A 194 20.72 0.31 11.86
N THR A 195 21.98 0.23 12.27
CA THR A 195 23.09 0.94 11.63
C THR A 195 23.77 0.07 10.57
N LEU A 196 23.90 0.61 9.36
CA LEU A 196 24.67 0.05 8.26
C LEU A 196 26.09 0.64 8.21
N PRO A 197 27.04 -0.01 7.50
CA PRO A 197 28.35 0.59 7.25
C PRO A 197 28.29 1.93 6.50
N SER A 198 27.20 2.20 5.78
CA SER A 198 27.02 3.37 4.90
C SER A 198 25.99 4.39 5.39
N GLY A 199 25.26 4.11 6.46
CA GLY A 199 24.13 4.93 6.92
C GLY A 199 23.26 4.23 7.95
N GLU A 200 21.99 4.62 8.04
CA GLU A 200 20.99 3.95 8.89
C GLU A 200 19.95 3.28 7.99
N ARG A 201 19.28 2.27 8.52
CA ARG A 201 18.21 1.57 7.81
C ARG A 201 17.09 1.16 8.75
N SER A 202 15.90 1.05 8.18
CA SER A 202 14.72 0.48 8.80
C SER A 202 14.61 -1.00 8.54
N SER A 203 14.17 -1.76 9.56
CA SER A 203 13.82 -3.17 9.40
C SER A 203 12.32 -3.30 9.26
N GLY A 204 11.87 -3.95 8.18
CA GLY A 204 10.45 -4.17 7.91
C GLY A 204 9.66 -2.88 7.65
N GLY A 205 8.33 -2.98 7.80
CA GLY A 205 7.44 -1.83 7.67
C GLY A 205 7.52 -0.88 8.86
N MET A 206 7.10 0.38 8.67
CA MET A 206 6.83 1.32 9.74
C MET A 206 5.34 1.61 9.83
N ILE A 207 4.89 2.03 11.00
CA ILE A 207 3.50 2.47 11.20
C ILE A 207 3.46 3.99 11.33
N PRO A 208 2.62 4.68 10.56
CA PRO A 208 2.40 6.10 10.74
C PRO A 208 1.76 6.37 12.10
N MET A 209 2.33 7.31 12.84
CA MET A 209 1.69 7.85 14.04
C MET A 209 0.46 8.68 13.61
N PRO A 210 -0.71 8.48 14.22
CA PRO A 210 -1.89 9.29 13.90
C PRO A 210 -1.61 10.78 14.12
N SER A 211 -2.15 11.64 13.25
CA SER A 211 -2.04 13.08 13.46
C SER A 211 -2.84 13.51 14.70
N LEU A 212 -2.12 14.12 15.65
CA LEU A 212 -2.67 14.67 16.91
C LEU A 212 -2.65 16.20 16.90
N ASP A 213 -2.81 16.79 15.71
CA ASP A 213 -2.85 18.21 15.46
C ASP A 213 -1.60 18.95 15.98
N ALA A 214 -1.76 19.95 16.86
CA ALA A 214 -0.70 20.81 17.38
C ALA A 214 0.11 20.20 18.54
N ARG A 215 -0.05 18.90 18.80
CA ARG A 215 0.68 18.20 19.87
C ARG A 215 2.09 17.81 19.44
N ASP A 216 3.03 17.87 20.38
CA ASP A 216 4.37 17.34 20.18
C ASP A 216 4.32 15.81 20.04
N PRO A 217 4.81 15.22 18.92
CA PRO A 217 4.73 13.78 18.69
C PRO A 217 5.42 12.95 19.77
N LEU A 218 6.56 13.40 20.30
CA LEU A 218 7.28 12.67 21.34
C LEU A 218 6.50 12.68 22.66
N ALA A 219 5.98 13.84 23.07
CA ALA A 219 5.15 13.97 24.27
C ALA A 219 3.89 13.11 24.16
N ALA A 220 3.22 13.12 23.00
CA ALA A 220 2.05 12.28 22.78
C ALA A 220 2.42 10.79 22.78
N PHE A 221 3.51 10.39 22.12
CA PHE A 221 3.97 9.01 22.16
C PHE A 221 4.24 8.55 23.61
N LYS A 222 4.87 9.39 24.44
CA LYS A 222 5.07 9.11 25.87
C LYS A 222 3.76 9.00 26.65
N GLU A 223 2.77 9.86 26.39
CA GLU A 223 1.42 9.74 26.99
C GLU A 223 0.77 8.40 26.63
N LEU A 224 0.94 7.95 25.38
CA LEU A 224 0.46 6.63 24.97
C LEU A 224 1.21 5.50 25.69
N LEU A 225 2.54 5.58 25.80
CA LEU A 225 3.33 4.58 26.53
C LEU A 225 2.89 4.49 28.00
N ASP A 226 2.71 5.63 28.67
CA ASP A 226 2.23 5.69 30.05
C ASP A 226 0.82 5.07 30.17
N HIS A 227 -0.07 5.35 29.21
CA HIS A 227 -1.43 4.79 29.16
C HIS A 227 -1.43 3.27 28.99
N LEU A 228 -0.51 2.73 28.18
CA LEU A 228 -0.35 1.29 27.94
C LEU A 228 0.46 0.58 29.04
N GLY A 229 0.91 1.31 30.08
CA GLY A 229 1.62 0.74 31.22
C GLY A 229 3.11 0.48 30.98
N ALA A 230 3.73 1.21 30.06
CA ALA A 230 5.18 1.17 29.88
C ALA A 230 5.92 1.66 31.16
N PRO A 231 7.12 1.13 31.44
CA PRO A 231 7.91 1.61 32.58
C PRO A 231 8.39 3.04 32.34
N ALA A 232 8.42 3.84 33.41
CA ALA A 232 9.00 5.18 33.38
C ALA A 232 10.51 5.12 33.08
N GLY A 233 10.99 5.96 32.17
CA GLY A 233 12.41 6.06 31.81
C GLY A 233 12.74 5.32 30.52
N ASP A 234 13.72 4.42 30.56
CA ASP A 234 14.11 3.62 29.39
C ASP A 234 13.10 2.51 29.13
N SER A 235 12.24 2.73 28.14
CA SER A 235 11.21 1.79 27.71
C SER A 235 11.67 0.90 26.54
N THR A 236 12.96 0.86 26.17
CA THR A 236 13.43 0.18 24.95
C THR A 236 13.04 -1.30 24.91
N ALA A 237 13.25 -2.04 26.00
CA ALA A 237 12.88 -3.46 26.07
C ALA A 237 11.36 -3.66 26.01
N TRP A 238 10.61 -2.78 26.67
CA TRP A 238 9.14 -2.81 26.65
C TRP A 238 8.61 -2.54 25.24
N LEU A 239 9.15 -1.53 24.55
CA LEU A 239 8.82 -1.22 23.16
C LEU A 239 9.08 -2.42 22.26
N MET A 240 10.25 -3.06 22.36
CA MET A 240 10.57 -4.26 21.56
C MET A 240 9.54 -5.38 21.71
N GLU A 241 9.01 -5.57 22.93
CA GLU A 241 8.00 -6.60 23.22
C GLU A 241 6.60 -6.20 22.76
N HIS A 242 6.24 -4.92 22.90
CA HIS A 242 4.87 -4.43 22.75
C HIS A 242 4.63 -3.63 21.45
N MET A 243 5.52 -3.74 20.44
CA MET A 243 5.31 -3.12 19.12
C MET A 243 3.94 -3.47 18.48
N PRO A 244 3.44 -4.74 18.51
CA PRO A 244 2.10 -5.05 18.03
C PRO A 244 0.99 -4.28 18.75
N LEU A 245 1.07 -4.18 20.08
CA LEU A 245 0.10 -3.42 20.88
C LEU A 245 0.10 -1.93 20.50
N LEU A 246 1.26 -1.35 20.22
CA LEU A 246 1.37 0.03 19.75
C LEU A 246 0.75 0.23 18.36
N ALA A 247 0.87 -0.76 17.48
CA ALA A 247 0.21 -0.74 16.17
C ALA A 247 -1.31 -0.70 16.30
N GLU A 248 -1.86 -1.57 17.15
CA GLU A 248 -3.28 -1.62 17.46
C GLU A 248 -3.75 -0.31 18.10
N ALA A 249 -2.97 0.25 19.03
CA ALA A 249 -3.30 1.51 19.68
C ALA A 249 -3.27 2.71 18.73
N PHE A 250 -2.30 2.79 17.81
CA PHE A 250 -2.28 3.82 16.76
C PHE A 250 -3.53 3.73 15.87
N THR A 251 -3.90 2.52 15.47
CA THR A 251 -5.12 2.29 14.69
C THR A 251 -6.36 2.69 15.47
N ALA A 252 -6.48 2.29 16.74
CA ALA A 252 -7.60 2.64 17.61
C ALA A 252 -7.72 4.15 17.81
N VAL A 253 -6.60 4.85 18.04
CA VAL A 253 -6.57 6.31 18.14
C VAL A 253 -7.04 6.97 16.85
N ALA A 254 -6.57 6.51 15.68
CA ALA A 254 -6.97 7.08 14.39
C ALA A 254 -8.49 6.92 14.16
N VAL A 255 -9.02 5.72 14.41
CA VAL A 255 -10.46 5.42 14.27
C VAL A 255 -11.29 6.23 15.27
N ALA A 256 -10.93 6.24 16.56
CA ALA A 256 -11.67 6.98 17.58
C ALA A 256 -11.69 8.50 17.30
N ARG A 257 -10.57 9.05 16.82
CA ARG A 257 -10.49 10.45 16.39
C ARG A 257 -11.40 10.72 15.21
N GLN A 258 -11.37 9.86 14.19
CA GLN A 258 -12.26 9.97 13.02
C GLN A 258 -13.74 9.91 13.45
N GLU A 259 -14.14 8.95 14.29
CA GLU A 259 -15.51 8.83 14.79
C GLU A 259 -15.95 10.08 15.55
N LYS A 260 -15.11 10.60 16.45
CA LYS A 260 -15.40 11.83 17.18
C LYS A 260 -15.50 13.03 16.24
N GLN A 261 -14.62 13.11 15.24
CA GLN A 261 -14.63 14.17 14.23
C GLN A 261 -15.93 14.14 13.40
N LEU A 262 -16.36 12.96 12.96
CA LEU A 262 -17.63 12.76 12.26
C LEU A 262 -18.82 13.11 13.16
N ALA A 263 -18.82 12.70 14.42
CA ALA A 263 -19.88 13.01 15.39
C ALA A 263 -20.01 14.50 15.73
N LEU A 264 -18.89 15.25 15.69
CA LEU A 264 -18.89 16.70 15.86
C LEU A 264 -19.36 17.45 14.60
N SER A 265 -19.32 16.78 13.45
CA SER A 265 -19.66 17.35 12.15
C SER A 265 -21.14 17.19 11.85
N ASP A 266 -21.73 18.18 11.20
CA ASP A 266 -23.13 18.12 10.77
C ASP A 266 -23.24 17.42 9.42
N LEU A 267 -23.24 16.09 9.46
CA LEU A 267 -23.25 15.22 8.28
C LEU A 267 -24.64 14.78 7.85
N LYS A 268 -25.68 15.52 8.27
CA LYS A 268 -27.04 15.29 7.81
C LYS A 268 -27.17 15.72 6.36
N GLN A 269 -27.49 14.78 5.48
CA GLN A 269 -27.85 15.07 4.11
C GLN A 269 -29.36 15.35 4.05
N PHE A 270 -29.71 16.51 3.49
CA PHE A 270 -31.08 16.90 3.21
C PHE A 270 -31.32 16.79 1.70
N ALA A 271 -32.33 16.01 1.33
CA ALA A 271 -32.90 16.02 -0.01
C ALA A 271 -34.25 16.75 0.05
N LEU A 272 -34.25 18.00 -0.40
CA LEU A 272 -35.42 18.88 -0.41
C LEU A 272 -36.09 18.82 -1.78
N GLY A 273 -37.32 18.31 -1.83
CA GLY A 273 -38.16 18.24 -3.03
C GLY A 273 -39.24 19.30 -3.00
N TYR A 274 -39.42 20.00 -4.12
CA TYR A 274 -40.50 20.95 -4.33
C TYR A 274 -41.22 20.62 -5.63
N GLY A 275 -42.54 20.49 -5.58
CA GLY A 275 -43.35 20.32 -6.80
C GLY A 275 -43.26 21.55 -7.70
N VAL A 276 -43.08 21.34 -9.01
CA VAL A 276 -42.97 22.40 -10.01
C VAL A 276 -44.08 22.22 -11.03
N GLY A 277 -45.02 23.17 -11.07
CA GLY A 277 -46.04 23.21 -12.12
C GLY A 277 -45.48 23.74 -13.44
N GLU A 278 -46.26 23.56 -14.50
CA GLU A 278 -45.87 23.98 -15.85
C GLU A 278 -45.65 25.51 -15.94
N ALA A 279 -46.44 26.29 -15.20
CA ALA A 279 -46.34 27.75 -15.18
C ALA A 279 -45.09 28.26 -14.43
N GLU A 280 -44.56 27.49 -13.48
CA GLU A 280 -43.41 27.86 -12.66
C GLU A 280 -42.07 27.43 -13.28
N ARG A 281 -42.11 26.50 -14.24
CA ARG A 281 -40.91 25.91 -14.84
C ARG A 281 -40.05 26.90 -15.62
N ASP A 282 -40.65 27.67 -16.52
CA ASP A 282 -39.93 28.66 -17.33
C ASP A 282 -39.32 29.79 -16.47
N PRO A 283 -40.05 30.35 -15.47
CA PRO A 283 -39.47 31.25 -14.48
C PRO A 283 -38.27 30.65 -13.74
N LEU A 284 -38.36 29.38 -13.29
CA LEU A 284 -37.25 28.69 -12.64
C LEU A 284 -36.05 28.51 -13.59
N LEU A 285 -36.28 28.08 -14.83
CA LEU A 285 -35.23 27.94 -15.84
C LEU A 285 -34.50 29.27 -16.07
N SER A 286 -35.26 30.37 -16.20
CA SER A 286 -34.70 31.70 -16.35
C SER A 286 -33.90 32.12 -15.11
N LEU A 287 -34.44 31.86 -13.92
CA LEU A 287 -33.80 32.19 -12.65
C LEU A 287 -32.50 31.40 -12.43
N LEU A 288 -32.51 30.09 -12.68
CA LEU A 288 -31.31 29.24 -12.62
C LEU A 288 -30.22 29.72 -13.57
N GLY A 289 -30.59 30.36 -14.68
CA GLY A 289 -29.64 30.96 -15.64
C GLY A 289 -29.12 32.35 -15.27
N GLN A 290 -29.83 33.10 -14.42
CA GLN A 290 -29.57 34.54 -14.19
C GLN A 290 -29.26 34.90 -12.74
N HIS A 291 -29.60 34.06 -11.78
CA HIS A 291 -29.47 34.40 -10.36
C HIS A 291 -28.00 34.53 -9.92
N PRO A 292 -27.61 35.59 -9.18
CA PRO A 292 -26.24 35.85 -8.72
C PRO A 292 -25.68 34.84 -7.72
N ARG A 293 -26.47 33.86 -7.28
CA ARG A 293 -25.99 32.78 -6.38
C ARG A 293 -26.08 31.38 -6.98
N LEU A 294 -26.53 31.26 -8.23
CA LEU A 294 -26.66 29.96 -8.90
C LEU A 294 -25.65 29.81 -10.04
N PHE A 295 -24.81 28.79 -9.95
CA PHE A 295 -23.91 28.40 -11.03
C PHE A 295 -24.53 27.26 -11.81
N ARG A 296 -24.86 27.47 -13.09
CA ARG A 296 -25.46 26.44 -13.93
C ARG A 296 -24.38 25.49 -14.44
N GLU A 297 -24.60 24.19 -14.27
CA GLU A 297 -23.73 23.16 -14.83
C GLU A 297 -24.30 22.65 -16.16
N SER A 298 -23.40 22.23 -17.06
CA SER A 298 -23.81 21.47 -18.24
C SER A 298 -24.35 20.09 -17.81
N PRO A 299 -25.49 19.62 -18.34
CA PRO A 299 -25.99 18.28 -18.04
C PRO A 299 -24.96 17.22 -18.42
N ARG A 300 -24.78 16.19 -17.60
CA ARG A 300 -23.96 15.04 -17.98
C ARG A 300 -24.73 14.14 -18.95
N ALA A 301 -24.02 13.39 -19.78
CA ALA A 301 -24.63 12.43 -20.69
C ALA A 301 -25.53 11.45 -19.90
N GLY A 302 -26.81 11.37 -20.28
CA GLY A 302 -27.81 10.52 -19.62
C GLY A 302 -28.59 11.17 -18.48
N GLU A 303 -28.27 12.39 -18.03
CA GLU A 303 -29.07 13.10 -17.03
C GLU A 303 -30.32 13.74 -17.66
N ALA A 304 -31.51 13.41 -17.16
CA ALA A 304 -32.80 13.95 -17.63
C ALA A 304 -33.23 15.25 -16.90
N PHE A 305 -32.31 15.91 -16.20
CA PHE A 305 -32.56 17.10 -15.39
C PHE A 305 -31.52 18.18 -15.65
N MET A 306 -31.86 19.43 -15.37
CA MET A 306 -30.89 20.53 -15.35
C MET A 306 -30.23 20.61 -13.97
N ARG A 307 -28.91 20.79 -13.94
CA ARG A 307 -28.15 20.96 -12.70
C ARG A 307 -27.71 22.42 -12.51
N ALA A 308 -27.83 22.90 -11.28
CA ALA A 308 -27.25 24.16 -10.85
C ALA A 308 -26.72 24.03 -9.42
N THR A 309 -25.86 24.92 -9.01
CA THR A 309 -25.22 24.89 -7.69
C THR A 309 -25.49 26.20 -6.97
N LEU A 310 -25.96 26.13 -5.73
CA LEU A 310 -26.18 27.29 -4.88
C LEU A 310 -24.92 27.65 -4.11
N LEU A 311 -24.52 28.91 -4.23
CA LEU A 311 -23.37 29.50 -3.55
C LEU A 311 -23.79 30.18 -2.24
N ASP A 312 -22.87 30.21 -1.28
CA ASP A 312 -23.07 30.84 0.02
C ASP A 312 -23.38 32.34 -0.11
N GLU A 313 -24.14 32.89 0.84
CA GLU A 313 -24.51 34.31 0.89
C GLU A 313 -23.31 35.25 1.03
N SER A 314 -22.22 34.75 1.62
CA SER A 314 -20.97 35.49 1.79
C SER A 314 -20.11 35.55 0.52
N CYS A 315 -20.43 34.76 -0.52
CA CYS A 315 -19.63 34.75 -1.75
C CYS A 315 -20.01 35.92 -2.67
N ASP A 316 -19.10 36.88 -2.84
CA ASP A 316 -19.33 38.03 -3.72
C ASP A 316 -18.89 37.72 -5.16
N ARG A 317 -19.82 37.79 -6.12
CA ARG A 317 -19.62 37.28 -7.50
C ARG A 317 -18.53 37.96 -8.31
N GLY A 318 -18.02 39.09 -7.82
CA GLY A 318 -17.01 39.91 -8.48
C GLY A 318 -15.56 39.67 -8.04
N VAL A 319 -15.32 38.97 -6.92
CA VAL A 319 -13.98 38.97 -6.29
C VAL A 319 -13.55 37.59 -5.78
N ASP A 320 -14.48 36.72 -5.37
CA ASP A 320 -14.09 35.44 -4.77
C ASP A 320 -13.99 34.30 -5.80
N GLU A 321 -12.76 33.80 -5.98
CA GLU A 321 -12.43 32.61 -6.77
C GLU A 321 -12.91 31.30 -6.11
N GLU A 322 -13.36 31.36 -4.85
CA GLU A 322 -13.84 30.22 -4.06
C GLU A 322 -15.27 30.48 -3.57
N ALA A 323 -16.25 30.08 -4.37
CA ALA A 323 -17.63 30.11 -3.92
C ALA A 323 -17.95 28.84 -3.13
N MET A 324 -18.20 28.97 -1.82
CA MET A 324 -18.63 27.85 -0.98
C MET A 324 -20.01 27.37 -1.47
N VAL A 325 -20.13 26.06 -1.71
CA VAL A 325 -21.36 25.47 -2.21
C VAL A 325 -22.25 25.06 -1.05
N VAL A 326 -23.46 25.62 -1.05
CA VAL A 326 -24.51 25.33 -0.08
C VAL A 326 -25.32 24.12 -0.49
N GLY A 327 -25.59 23.93 -1.79
CA GLY A 327 -26.35 22.78 -2.28
C GLY A 327 -26.33 22.56 -3.80
N ASP A 328 -26.64 21.34 -4.20
CA ASP A 328 -26.80 20.88 -5.60
C ASP A 328 -28.29 20.89 -5.96
N LEU A 329 -28.69 21.73 -6.91
CA LEU A 329 -30.05 21.90 -7.40
C LEU A 329 -30.23 21.09 -8.69
N ARG A 330 -31.33 20.32 -8.74
CA ARG A 330 -31.70 19.46 -9.85
C ARG A 330 -33.13 19.76 -10.26
N LEU A 331 -33.29 20.41 -11.39
CA LEU A 331 -34.61 20.72 -11.95
C LEU A 331 -35.03 19.60 -12.92
N HIS A 332 -35.96 18.78 -12.47
CA HIS A 332 -36.67 17.78 -13.24
C HIS A 332 -37.88 18.39 -13.96
N PRO A 333 -38.60 17.63 -14.80
CA PRO A 333 -39.79 18.14 -15.48
C PRO A 333 -40.91 18.65 -14.57
N ASP A 334 -41.09 18.04 -13.40
CA ASP A 334 -42.22 18.21 -12.47
C ASP A 334 -41.79 18.52 -11.03
N ARG A 335 -40.47 18.55 -10.76
CA ARG A 335 -39.92 18.78 -9.42
C ARG A 335 -38.57 19.49 -9.44
N LEU A 336 -38.32 20.27 -8.39
CA LEU A 336 -37.00 20.79 -8.03
C LEU A 336 -36.50 19.97 -6.83
N GLU A 337 -35.40 19.26 -7.02
CA GLU A 337 -34.69 18.55 -5.95
C GLU A 337 -33.44 19.35 -5.56
N ILE A 338 -33.16 19.47 -4.27
CA ILE A 338 -31.97 20.14 -3.76
C ILE A 338 -31.29 19.23 -2.74
N LEU A 339 -30.04 18.87 -3.03
CA LEU A 339 -29.20 18.10 -2.11
C LEU A 339 -28.27 19.03 -1.34
N VAL A 340 -28.31 18.92 -0.02
CA VAL A 340 -27.56 19.78 0.90
C VAL A 340 -26.96 18.91 2.01
N ILE A 341 -25.76 19.26 2.48
CA ILE A 341 -25.16 18.65 3.67
C ILE A 341 -25.11 19.70 4.77
N GLY A 342 -25.64 19.35 5.94
CA GLY A 342 -25.71 20.18 7.13
C GLY A 342 -27.02 20.97 7.26
N GLU A 343 -27.53 21.04 8.49
CA GLU A 343 -28.71 21.81 8.88
C GLU A 343 -28.56 23.30 8.59
N ALA A 344 -27.37 23.87 8.83
CA ALA A 344 -27.11 25.29 8.58
C ALA A 344 -27.26 25.64 7.09
N ASN A 345 -26.70 24.79 6.22
CA ASN A 345 -26.82 24.94 4.78
C ASN A 345 -28.26 24.69 4.33
N ALA A 346 -28.95 23.68 4.88
CA ALA A 346 -30.35 23.41 4.55
C ALA A 346 -31.26 24.60 4.93
N ALA A 347 -31.01 25.24 6.07
CA ALA A 347 -31.71 26.46 6.46
C ALA A 347 -31.44 27.63 5.48
N GLN A 348 -30.21 27.75 4.98
CA GLN A 348 -29.85 28.76 3.98
C GLN A 348 -30.53 28.49 2.63
N VAL A 349 -30.60 27.22 2.20
CA VAL A 349 -31.36 26.82 1.00
C VAL A 349 -32.84 27.14 1.14
N ARG A 350 -33.46 26.84 2.28
CA ARG A 350 -34.87 27.19 2.52
C ARG A 350 -35.12 28.69 2.44
N ARG A 351 -34.23 29.51 3.02
CA ARG A 351 -34.29 30.98 2.89
C ARG A 351 -34.15 31.43 1.45
N PHE A 352 -33.23 30.82 0.70
CA PHE A 352 -33.05 31.08 -0.72
C PHE A 352 -34.29 30.73 -1.53
N ILE A 353 -34.89 29.55 -1.33
CA ILE A 353 -36.11 29.14 -2.04
C ILE A 353 -37.29 30.06 -1.69
N ALA A 354 -37.45 30.44 -0.43
CA ALA A 354 -38.48 31.39 -0.02
C ALA A 354 -38.30 32.78 -0.67
N SER A 355 -37.06 33.22 -0.94
CA SER A 355 -36.80 34.52 -1.56
C SER A 355 -37.10 34.56 -3.06
N LEU A 356 -37.27 33.41 -3.71
CA LEU A 356 -37.64 33.35 -5.13
C LEU A 356 -39.07 33.83 -5.40
N ALA A 357 -39.93 33.85 -4.37
CA ALA A 357 -41.34 34.23 -4.47
C ALA A 357 -42.11 33.47 -5.56
N LEU A 358 -41.72 32.22 -5.84
CA LEU A 358 -42.39 31.32 -6.79
C LEU A 358 -43.37 30.42 -6.04
N PRO A 359 -44.56 30.12 -6.61
CA PRO A 359 -45.55 29.24 -5.98
C PRO A 359 -45.17 27.77 -6.14
N LEU A 360 -44.03 27.38 -5.57
CA LEU A 360 -43.61 25.98 -5.53
C LEU A 360 -44.55 25.15 -4.65
N GLY A 361 -44.66 23.86 -4.94
CA GLY A 361 -45.40 22.91 -4.13
C GLY A 361 -44.88 22.81 -2.70
N GLN A 362 -45.61 22.08 -1.85
CA GLN A 362 -45.19 21.80 -0.47
C GLN A 362 -43.81 21.13 -0.46
N GLU A 363 -42.94 21.55 0.47
CA GLU A 363 -41.64 20.93 0.69
C GLU A 363 -41.81 19.48 1.13
N GLU A 364 -41.17 18.57 0.40
CA GLU A 364 -40.87 17.22 0.84
C GLU A 364 -39.41 17.18 1.27
N CYS A 365 -39.12 16.67 2.46
CA CYS A 365 -37.75 16.64 2.99
C CYS A 365 -37.41 15.23 3.45
N VAL A 366 -36.41 14.63 2.82
CA VAL A 366 -35.78 13.39 3.29
C VAL A 366 -34.46 13.74 3.95
N VAL A 367 -34.25 13.24 5.17
CA VAL A 367 -33.02 13.46 5.94
C VAL A 367 -32.32 12.13 6.12
N SER A 368 -31.06 12.07 5.71
CA SER A 368 -30.18 10.92 5.89
C SER A 368 -28.99 11.32 6.76
N ASP A 369 -28.66 10.51 7.77
CA ASP A 369 -27.47 10.72 8.58
C ASP A 369 -26.28 9.99 7.94
N LEU A 370 -25.42 10.73 7.24
CA LEU A 370 -24.28 10.13 6.54
C LEU A 370 -23.31 9.47 7.53
N ALA A 371 -23.19 9.98 8.76
CA ALA A 371 -22.30 9.40 9.77
C ALA A 371 -22.73 7.98 10.15
N GLN A 372 -24.03 7.67 10.10
CA GLN A 372 -24.54 6.32 10.36
C GLN A 372 -24.31 5.36 9.18
N SER A 373 -24.14 5.88 7.98
CA SER A 373 -23.89 5.08 6.77
C SER A 373 -22.41 4.75 6.54
N LEU A 374 -21.51 5.47 7.19
CA LEU A 374 -20.07 5.22 7.07
C LEU A 374 -19.71 3.89 7.75
N PRO A 375 -18.82 3.08 7.14
CA PRO A 375 -18.31 1.87 7.78
C PRO A 375 -17.71 2.21 9.14
N LYS A 376 -18.17 1.52 10.18
CA LYS A 376 -17.54 1.59 11.50
C LYS A 376 -16.41 0.59 11.53
N HIS A 377 -15.20 1.09 11.70
CA HIS A 377 -14.04 0.23 11.93
C HIS A 377 -14.02 -0.14 13.41
N PRO A 378 -14.08 -1.43 13.77
CA PRO A 378 -14.01 -1.82 15.17
C PRO A 378 -12.64 -1.42 15.73
N HIS A 379 -12.62 -0.88 16.94
CA HIS A 379 -11.41 -0.61 17.70
C HIS A 379 -11.65 -0.84 19.19
N ASP A 380 -10.56 -1.09 19.93
CA ASP A 380 -10.61 -1.17 21.39
C ASP A 380 -10.47 0.24 22.00
N PRO A 381 -11.52 0.78 22.66
CA PRO A 381 -11.45 2.10 23.28
C PRO A 381 -10.45 2.15 24.44
N ASP A 382 -10.11 1.02 25.07
CA ASP A 382 -9.15 0.98 26.18
C ASP A 382 -7.71 1.26 25.69
N LEU A 383 -7.45 1.18 24.39
CA LEU A 383 -6.17 1.54 23.77
C LEU A 383 -6.03 3.04 23.46
N VAL A 384 -7.09 3.84 23.66
CA VAL A 384 -7.12 5.26 23.31
C VAL A 384 -6.92 6.13 24.55
N PRO A 385 -5.81 6.87 24.67
CA PRO A 385 -5.64 7.82 25.76
C PRO A 385 -6.75 8.88 25.73
N PRO A 386 -7.40 9.21 26.87
CA PRO A 386 -8.52 10.16 26.88
C PRO A 386 -8.17 11.53 26.30
N GLY A 387 -6.95 12.02 26.55
CA GLY A 387 -6.45 13.31 26.06
C GLY A 387 -6.27 13.38 24.54
N PHE A 388 -6.23 12.25 23.85
CA PHE A 388 -6.07 12.21 22.39
C PHE A 388 -7.34 12.55 21.64
N LEU A 389 -8.48 12.58 22.34
CA LEU A 389 -9.76 12.98 21.77
C LEU A 389 -10.03 14.48 21.95
N ASP A 390 -9.20 15.19 22.71
CA ASP A 390 -9.37 16.62 22.96
C ASP A 390 -9.00 17.47 21.74
N GLY A 391 -9.62 18.65 21.63
CA GLY A 391 -9.28 19.63 20.58
C GLY A 391 -9.68 19.26 19.15
N ILE A 392 -10.34 18.12 18.93
CA ILE A 392 -10.80 17.71 17.59
C ILE A 392 -11.80 18.73 17.04
N GLY A 393 -11.47 19.29 15.88
CA GLY A 393 -12.32 20.21 15.14
C GLY A 393 -13.44 19.51 14.36
N LYS A 394 -14.45 20.27 13.93
CA LYS A 394 -15.48 19.78 13.00
C LYS A 394 -14.90 19.70 11.59
N ILE A 395 -15.27 18.68 10.83
CA ILE A 395 -15.07 18.69 9.38
C ILE A 395 -16.13 19.63 8.81
N GLN A 396 -15.68 20.68 8.15
CA GLN A 396 -16.57 21.48 7.32
C GLN A 396 -16.69 20.78 5.96
N MET A 397 -17.77 20.03 5.77
CA MET A 397 -18.09 19.44 4.47
C MET A 397 -18.68 20.52 3.57
N SER A 398 -18.02 20.80 2.45
CA SER A 398 -18.66 21.45 1.31
C SER A 398 -19.17 20.38 0.37
N SER A 399 -20.41 20.51 -0.11
CA SER A 399 -21.01 19.54 -1.03
C SER A 399 -20.29 19.48 -2.39
N ARG A 400 -19.54 20.54 -2.74
CA ARG A 400 -18.57 20.67 -3.84
C ARG A 400 -17.75 21.96 -3.68
N VAL A 401 -16.64 22.11 -4.37
CA VAL A 401 -15.98 23.42 -4.60
C VAL A 401 -16.06 23.68 -6.09
N LEU A 402 -16.77 24.73 -6.50
CA LEU A 402 -16.86 25.11 -7.90
C LEU A 402 -15.67 26.00 -8.27
N LEU A 403 -14.87 25.54 -9.23
CA LEU A 403 -13.77 26.32 -9.79
C LEU A 403 -14.27 27.08 -11.03
N LYS A 404 -14.13 28.40 -11.00
CA LYS A 404 -14.47 29.29 -12.11
C LYS A 404 -13.33 29.20 -13.14
N ASP A 405 -13.47 28.27 -14.08
CA ASP A 405 -12.49 27.88 -15.12
C ASP A 405 -11.21 27.18 -14.62
N PRO A 406 -10.74 26.10 -15.29
CA PRO A 406 -9.40 25.56 -15.07
C PRO A 406 -8.39 26.54 -15.68
N VAL A 407 -8.01 27.57 -14.92
CA VAL A 407 -6.99 28.54 -15.35
C VAL A 407 -5.61 27.85 -15.29
N GLY A 408 -5.08 27.45 -16.44
CA GLY A 408 -3.67 27.03 -16.57
C GLY A 408 -3.28 25.83 -15.70
N PRO A 409 -1.97 25.57 -15.44
CA PRO A 409 -1.55 24.54 -14.50
C PRO A 409 -2.20 24.85 -13.15
N ALA A 410 -3.24 24.07 -12.84
CA ALA A 410 -4.27 24.43 -11.89
C ALA A 410 -3.69 24.53 -10.48
N GLU A 411 -3.61 25.74 -9.94
CA GLU A 411 -3.45 25.94 -8.52
C GLU A 411 -4.60 25.18 -7.83
N SER A 412 -4.26 24.20 -6.99
CA SER A 412 -5.26 23.34 -6.37
C SER A 412 -6.16 24.15 -5.44
N ALA A 413 -7.41 23.73 -5.23
CA ALA A 413 -8.29 24.34 -4.23
C ALA A 413 -7.64 24.35 -2.83
N LEU A 414 -6.78 23.37 -2.57
CA LEU A 414 -6.01 23.30 -1.33
C LEU A 414 -4.97 24.44 -1.23
N ALA A 415 -4.18 24.71 -2.28
CA ALA A 415 -3.23 25.82 -2.32
C ALA A 415 -3.90 27.19 -2.08
N ARG A 416 -5.09 27.42 -2.66
CA ARG A 416 -5.86 28.64 -2.40
C ARG A 416 -6.41 28.71 -0.97
N SER A 417 -6.90 27.60 -0.40
CA SER A 417 -7.42 27.60 0.97
C SER A 417 -6.36 28.02 2.02
N TYR A 418 -5.08 27.73 1.75
CA TYR A 418 -3.97 28.17 2.59
C TYR A 418 -3.71 29.68 2.56
N ARG A 419 -4.17 30.42 1.55
CA ARG A 419 -4.07 31.89 1.54
C ARG A 419 -4.90 32.53 2.66
N GLY A 420 -6.09 31.98 2.92
CA GLY A 420 -6.97 32.44 4.00
C GLY A 420 -6.66 31.81 5.35
N PHE A 421 -5.93 30.69 5.38
CA PHE A 421 -5.61 29.96 6.61
C PHE A 421 -4.86 30.81 7.63
N ALA A 422 -3.90 31.63 7.19
CA ALA A 422 -3.07 32.47 8.06
C ALA A 422 -3.88 33.48 8.90
N ASP A 423 -5.09 33.82 8.46
CA ASP A 423 -5.99 34.81 9.06
C ASP A 423 -7.19 34.20 9.79
N LYS A 424 -7.41 32.89 9.66
CA LYS A 424 -8.56 32.22 10.28
C LYS A 424 -8.18 31.74 11.68
N PRO A 425 -9.03 31.98 12.69
CA PRO A 425 -8.91 31.35 14.00
C PRO A 425 -8.81 29.82 13.88
N VAL A 426 -7.79 29.22 14.50
CA VAL A 426 -7.62 27.77 14.51
C VAL A 426 -7.87 27.25 15.93
N PRO A 427 -8.81 26.29 16.13
CA PRO A 427 -9.13 25.77 17.46
C PRO A 427 -7.93 25.19 18.22
N THR A 428 -7.02 24.52 17.53
CA THR A 428 -5.81 23.90 18.11
C THR A 428 -4.77 24.93 18.56
N LEU A 429 -4.92 26.19 18.14
CA LEU A 429 -4.17 27.36 18.61
C LEU A 429 -5.01 28.21 19.57
N GLU A 430 -5.97 27.61 20.29
CA GLU A 430 -6.88 28.30 21.23
C GLU A 430 -7.70 29.42 20.57
N GLY A 431 -8.00 29.27 19.28
CA GLY A 431 -8.72 30.26 18.48
C GLY A 431 -7.84 31.42 18.00
N MET A 432 -6.52 31.38 18.23
CA MET A 432 -5.61 32.32 17.57
C MET A 432 -5.52 32.02 16.08
N THR A 433 -5.20 33.05 15.28
CA THR A 433 -4.78 32.86 13.89
C THR A 433 -3.33 32.39 13.84
N PRO A 434 -2.89 31.70 12.77
CA PRO A 434 -1.49 31.33 12.61
C PRO A 434 -0.53 32.53 12.72
N ARG A 435 -0.88 33.70 12.16
CA ARG A 435 -0.07 34.92 12.31
C ARG A 435 0.05 35.39 13.76
N ALA A 436 -1.05 35.36 14.51
CA ALA A 436 -1.05 35.74 15.92
C ALA A 436 -0.22 34.74 16.76
N ALA A 437 -0.37 33.44 16.50
CA ALA A 437 0.39 32.40 17.18
C ALA A 437 1.89 32.44 16.83
N ALA A 438 2.27 32.87 15.61
CA ALA A 438 3.66 33.06 15.22
C ALA A 438 4.36 34.17 16.02
N ALA A 439 3.60 35.23 16.35
CA ALA A 439 4.09 36.36 17.14
C ALA A 439 4.12 36.09 18.65
N ASP A 440 3.39 35.06 19.13
CA ASP A 440 3.35 34.66 20.53
C ASP A 440 4.33 33.52 20.84
N PRO A 441 5.40 33.76 21.63
CA PRO A 441 6.37 32.72 21.99
C PRO A 441 5.75 31.50 22.67
N ALA A 442 4.66 31.66 23.43
CA ALA A 442 4.01 30.54 24.11
C ALA A 442 3.24 29.63 23.14
N SER A 443 2.72 30.20 22.05
CA SER A 443 1.92 29.48 21.05
C SER A 443 2.74 29.02 19.83
N ARG A 444 3.96 29.55 19.64
CA ARG A 444 4.83 29.19 18.52
C ARG A 444 5.08 27.68 18.40
N ALA A 445 5.35 26.98 19.50
CA ALA A 445 5.59 25.52 19.45
C ALA A 445 4.38 24.76 18.89
N ARG A 446 3.16 25.14 19.31
CA ARG A 446 1.91 24.57 18.80
C ARG A 446 1.72 24.87 17.31
N LEU A 447 2.04 26.09 16.90
CA LEU A 447 2.00 26.47 15.48
C LEU A 447 3.00 25.64 14.65
N VAL A 448 4.22 25.41 15.14
CA VAL A 448 5.21 24.57 14.46
C VAL A 448 4.66 23.15 14.24
N HIS A 449 4.12 22.51 15.27
CA HIS A 449 3.55 21.16 15.14
C HIS A 449 2.33 21.13 14.20
N LEU A 450 1.46 22.13 14.29
CA LEU A 450 0.33 22.27 13.37
C LEU A 450 0.81 22.35 11.91
N MET A 451 1.79 23.22 11.65
CA MET A 451 2.31 23.43 10.30
C MET A 451 3.07 22.23 9.76
N LYS A 452 3.77 21.44 10.61
CA LYS A 452 4.34 20.15 10.21
C LYS A 452 3.27 19.20 9.65
N GLY A 453 2.12 19.09 10.32
CA GLY A 453 1.00 18.27 9.84
C GLY A 453 0.44 18.75 8.49
N HIS A 454 0.32 20.07 8.30
CA HIS A 454 -0.11 20.64 7.01
C HIS A 454 0.90 20.40 5.88
N VAL A 455 2.20 20.47 6.18
CA VAL A 455 3.27 20.16 5.21
C VAL A 455 3.24 18.69 4.83
N SER A 456 3.20 17.78 5.81
CA SER A 456 3.08 16.33 5.59
C SER A 456 1.88 15.98 4.70
N LEU A 457 0.71 16.58 4.98
CA LEU A 457 -0.50 16.39 4.16
C LEU A 457 -0.29 16.85 2.70
N CYS A 458 0.30 18.03 2.49
CA CYS A 458 0.54 18.56 1.14
C CYS A 458 1.58 17.73 0.39
N ASP A 459 2.64 17.28 1.07
CA ASP A 459 3.65 16.39 0.51
C ASP A 459 3.04 15.03 0.11
N GLY A 460 2.15 14.47 0.92
CA GLY A 460 1.39 13.26 0.58
C GLY A 460 0.54 13.43 -0.69
N GLN A 461 -0.18 14.55 -0.82
CA GLN A 461 -0.95 14.88 -2.02
C GLN A 461 -0.07 15.12 -3.25
N ARG A 462 1.09 15.77 -3.05
CA ARG A 462 2.09 16.02 -4.09
C ARG A 462 2.62 14.72 -4.69
N ARG A 463 2.84 13.72 -3.85
CA ARG A 463 3.38 12.43 -4.24
C ARG A 463 2.33 11.52 -4.88
N THR A 464 1.17 11.38 -4.25
CA THR A 464 0.12 10.42 -4.63
C THR A 464 -0.77 10.93 -5.76
N ALA A 465 -1.18 12.20 -5.68
CA ALA A 465 -2.11 12.81 -6.63
C ALA A 465 -1.42 13.77 -7.62
N GLY A 466 -0.09 13.92 -7.53
CA GLY A 466 0.67 14.85 -8.37
C GLY A 466 0.30 16.31 -8.16
N VAL A 467 -0.27 16.67 -7.00
CA VAL A 467 -0.76 18.02 -6.73
C VAL A 467 0.37 18.89 -6.21
N ASP A 468 0.86 19.83 -7.02
CA ASP A 468 1.96 20.72 -6.66
C ASP A 468 1.51 21.81 -5.68
N ILE A 469 1.66 21.55 -4.38
CA ILE A 469 1.40 22.51 -3.31
C ILE A 469 2.66 22.66 -2.48
N ASP A 470 3.29 23.84 -2.55
CA ASP A 470 4.41 24.19 -1.69
C ASP A 470 3.95 25.18 -0.61
N LEU A 471 4.07 24.78 0.66
CA LEU A 471 3.76 25.62 1.82
C LEU A 471 4.94 26.49 2.26
N ASN A 472 6.14 26.34 1.69
CA ASN A 472 7.31 27.13 2.06
C ASN A 472 7.06 28.66 2.05
N PRO A 473 6.33 29.26 1.08
CA PRO A 473 6.01 30.69 1.12
C PRO A 473 5.21 31.09 2.37
N LEU A 474 4.23 30.27 2.78
CA LEU A 474 3.45 30.50 3.99
C LEU A 474 4.29 30.31 5.25
N LEU A 475 5.18 29.31 5.27
CA LEU A 475 6.09 29.08 6.40
C LEU A 475 7.02 30.28 6.61
N LEU A 476 7.57 30.85 5.53
CA LEU A 476 8.39 32.06 5.58
C LEU A 476 7.60 33.27 6.07
N GLU A 477 6.34 33.44 5.62
CA GLU A 477 5.45 34.50 6.09
C GLU A 477 5.21 34.42 7.61
N LEU A 478 5.04 33.20 8.13
CA LEU A 478 4.84 32.93 9.55
C LEU A 478 6.16 32.95 10.35
N GLY A 479 7.31 33.21 9.71
CA GLY A 479 8.62 33.17 10.35
C GLY A 479 8.97 31.81 10.92
N LEU A 480 8.60 30.72 10.24
CA LEU A 480 8.88 29.33 10.58
C LEU A 480 10.01 28.78 9.70
N ASP A 481 11.15 29.49 9.68
CA ASP A 481 12.31 29.17 8.84
C ASP A 481 12.83 27.74 9.10
N GLU A 482 12.65 27.23 10.32
CA GLU A 482 13.03 25.87 10.71
C GLU A 482 12.23 24.78 9.98
N LEU A 483 11.10 25.12 9.37
CA LEU A 483 10.28 24.19 8.60
C LEU A 483 10.50 24.27 7.08
N VAL A 484 11.29 25.24 6.62
CA VAL A 484 11.50 25.50 5.19
C VAL A 484 12.55 24.54 4.65
N LEU A 485 12.07 23.50 3.98
CA LEU A 485 12.88 22.48 3.30
C LEU A 485 12.36 22.29 1.86
N PRO A 486 13.16 21.82 0.89
CA PRO A 486 12.65 21.53 -0.44
C PRO A 486 11.50 20.51 -0.40
N PRO A 487 10.37 20.73 -1.11
CA PRO A 487 9.30 19.74 -1.19
C PRO A 487 9.81 18.46 -1.89
N PRO A 488 9.19 17.29 -1.63
CA PRO A 488 9.56 16.06 -2.32
C PRO A 488 9.30 16.18 -3.83
N PRO A 489 9.92 15.31 -4.66
CA PRO A 489 9.64 15.26 -6.09
C PRO A 489 8.13 15.13 -6.41
N LEU A 490 7.68 15.78 -7.49
CA LEU A 490 6.29 15.71 -7.93
C LEU A 490 6.01 14.34 -8.57
N GLY A 491 4.95 13.66 -8.11
CA GLY A 491 4.56 12.36 -8.63
C GLY A 491 5.61 11.30 -8.29
N PHE A 492 5.27 10.44 -7.34
CA PHE A 492 5.93 9.15 -7.30
C PHE A 492 5.18 8.30 -8.32
N VAL A 493 5.86 7.90 -9.41
CA VAL A 493 5.43 6.71 -10.14
C VAL A 493 5.61 5.62 -9.09
N GLU A 494 4.53 5.08 -8.53
CA GLU A 494 4.61 3.77 -7.89
C GLU A 494 5.45 2.96 -8.87
N ALA A 495 6.67 2.59 -8.46
CA ALA A 495 7.32 1.48 -9.12
C ALA A 495 6.24 0.42 -9.02
N GLU A 496 5.56 0.14 -10.15
CA GLU A 496 4.62 -0.96 -10.28
C GLU A 496 5.26 -2.06 -9.48
N ASP A 497 4.59 -2.52 -8.41
CA ASP A 497 5.15 -3.50 -7.49
C ASP A 497 5.83 -4.52 -8.38
N TYR A 498 7.17 -4.47 -8.41
CA TYR A 498 7.96 -5.40 -9.18
C TYR A 498 7.81 -6.65 -8.34
N ASP A 499 6.68 -7.34 -8.51
CA ASP A 499 6.62 -8.77 -8.31
C ASP A 499 7.90 -9.29 -8.95
N ASP A 500 8.67 -10.07 -8.21
CA ASP A 500 9.99 -10.58 -8.62
C ASP A 500 9.96 -11.34 -9.99
N ASP A 501 8.79 -11.46 -10.61
CA ASP A 501 8.50 -12.00 -11.93
C ASP A 501 8.62 -10.97 -13.09
N ASP A 502 8.62 -9.66 -12.83
CA ASP A 502 8.72 -8.59 -13.84
C ASP A 502 10.15 -8.09 -14.10
N ILE A 503 11.14 -8.98 -13.94
CA ILE A 503 12.38 -8.82 -14.72
C ILE A 503 11.94 -8.96 -16.18
N PRO A 504 12.20 -7.98 -17.08
CA PRO A 504 11.97 -8.17 -18.51
C PRO A 504 12.94 -9.22 -19.01
N LEU A 505 12.57 -10.49 -18.85
CA LEU A 505 13.10 -11.58 -19.64
C LEU A 505 12.57 -11.31 -21.03
N ASP A 506 13.47 -11.05 -21.97
CA ASP A 506 13.13 -11.10 -23.39
C ASP A 506 12.25 -12.34 -23.60
N PRO A 507 11.02 -12.21 -24.14
CA PRO A 507 10.12 -13.33 -24.28
C PRO A 507 10.89 -14.45 -24.99
N PRO A 508 10.94 -15.67 -24.43
CA PRO A 508 11.66 -16.76 -25.06
C PRO A 508 11.16 -16.85 -26.50
N PRO A 509 12.06 -17.01 -27.48
CA PRO A 509 11.66 -17.03 -28.87
C PRO A 509 10.53 -18.04 -29.04
N PRO A 510 9.49 -17.72 -29.82
CA PRO A 510 8.34 -18.60 -29.98
C PRO A 510 8.84 -20.01 -30.32
N GLN A 511 8.58 -20.95 -29.42
CA GLN A 511 9.00 -22.34 -29.63
C GLN A 511 8.13 -22.93 -30.73
N GLU A 512 8.76 -23.62 -31.69
CA GLU A 512 8.01 -24.41 -32.65
C GLU A 512 7.22 -25.50 -31.91
N LEU A 513 5.93 -25.59 -32.21
CA LEU A 513 5.03 -26.61 -31.69
C LEU A 513 5.63 -27.99 -31.94
N LEU A 514 5.73 -28.81 -30.90
CA LEU A 514 6.12 -30.21 -31.03
C LEU A 514 5.01 -30.96 -31.78
N ASP A 515 5.36 -31.74 -32.80
CA ASP A 515 4.40 -32.64 -33.43
C ASP A 515 4.13 -33.87 -32.54
N GLY A 516 3.06 -34.60 -32.87
CA GLY A 516 2.60 -35.73 -32.06
C GLY A 516 3.62 -36.87 -31.95
N GLU A 517 4.43 -37.12 -32.99
CA GLU A 517 5.46 -38.17 -32.97
C GLU A 517 6.62 -37.77 -32.05
N GLU A 518 7.01 -36.49 -32.04
CA GLU A 518 8.05 -35.98 -31.16
C GLU A 518 7.62 -35.97 -29.69
N LEU A 519 6.33 -35.71 -29.40
CA LEU A 519 5.78 -35.80 -28.05
C LEU A 519 5.75 -37.26 -27.54
N GLU A 520 5.28 -38.19 -28.38
CA GLU A 520 5.25 -39.62 -28.08
C GLU A 520 6.67 -40.16 -27.84
N SER A 521 7.65 -39.77 -28.68
CA SER A 521 9.06 -40.11 -28.50
C SER A 521 9.67 -39.59 -27.20
N ARG A 522 9.20 -38.44 -26.71
CA ARG A 522 9.65 -37.87 -25.43
C ARG A 522 9.01 -38.56 -24.24
N LEU A 523 7.73 -38.92 -24.33
CA LEU A 523 7.07 -39.74 -23.31
C LEU A 523 7.75 -41.10 -23.20
N ASP A 524 8.00 -41.77 -24.33
CA ASP A 524 8.70 -43.06 -24.36
C ASP A 524 10.11 -42.96 -23.74
N ARG A 525 10.81 -41.84 -23.91
CA ARG A 525 12.11 -41.58 -23.26
C ARG A 525 12.00 -41.32 -21.77
N VAL A 526 10.98 -40.62 -21.31
CA VAL A 526 10.72 -40.39 -19.88
C VAL A 526 10.33 -41.70 -19.19
N ILE A 527 9.54 -42.54 -19.87
CA ILE A 527 9.15 -43.88 -19.42
C ILE A 527 10.37 -44.83 -19.43
N ALA A 528 11.27 -44.69 -20.42
CA ALA A 528 12.49 -45.50 -20.50
C ALA A 528 13.62 -45.02 -19.57
N ASP A 529 13.59 -43.77 -19.11
CA ASP A 529 14.54 -43.23 -18.13
C ASP A 529 14.02 -43.48 -16.70
N GLU A 530 14.52 -44.57 -16.11
CA GLU A 530 14.13 -45.04 -14.79
C GLU A 530 14.29 -43.97 -13.68
N ALA A 531 15.21 -43.01 -13.80
CA ALA A 531 15.40 -41.97 -12.79
C ALA A 531 14.40 -40.81 -12.91
N LEU A 532 13.95 -40.51 -14.13
CA LEU A 532 12.90 -39.52 -14.40
C LEU A 532 11.52 -40.10 -14.13
N TRP A 533 11.26 -41.33 -14.60
CA TRP A 533 10.05 -42.07 -14.28
C TRP A 533 9.89 -42.21 -12.76
N ASN A 534 10.93 -42.59 -12.02
CA ASN A 534 10.83 -42.68 -10.56
C ASN A 534 10.54 -41.33 -9.88
N ARG A 535 10.97 -40.18 -10.40
CA ARG A 535 10.61 -38.87 -9.81
C ARG A 535 9.17 -38.49 -10.09
N LEU A 536 8.69 -38.77 -11.30
CA LEU A 536 7.31 -38.54 -11.70
C LEU A 536 6.36 -39.51 -10.96
N ASP A 537 6.76 -40.77 -10.82
CA ASP A 537 6.06 -41.83 -10.10
C ASP A 537 6.04 -41.57 -8.59
N ILE A 538 7.12 -41.08 -7.98
CA ILE A 538 7.12 -40.62 -6.57
C ILE A 538 6.17 -39.43 -6.38
N ARG A 539 6.19 -38.45 -7.28
CA ARG A 539 5.29 -37.28 -7.20
C ARG A 539 3.83 -37.68 -7.43
N LEU A 540 3.55 -38.56 -8.39
CA LEU A 540 2.21 -39.09 -8.67
C LEU A 540 1.73 -40.01 -7.55
N ALA A 541 2.60 -40.83 -6.95
CA ALA A 541 2.29 -41.66 -5.79
C ALA A 541 2.03 -40.80 -4.55
N ASP A 542 2.81 -39.74 -4.31
CA ASP A 542 2.55 -38.77 -3.23
C ASP A 542 1.22 -38.04 -3.44
N ILE A 543 0.87 -37.73 -4.69
CA ILE A 543 -0.42 -37.14 -5.08
C ILE A 543 -1.56 -38.15 -4.87
N LEU A 544 -1.39 -39.42 -5.28
CA LEU A 544 -2.39 -40.49 -5.16
C LEU A 544 -2.56 -40.97 -3.71
N ASP A 545 -1.51 -40.96 -2.88
CA ASP A 545 -1.58 -41.25 -1.44
C ASP A 545 -2.23 -40.09 -0.67
N ALA A 546 -1.91 -38.84 -1.01
CA ALA A 546 -2.62 -37.68 -0.47
C ALA A 546 -4.10 -37.68 -0.89
N PHE A 547 -4.41 -38.21 -2.08
CA PHE A 547 -5.75 -38.33 -2.63
C PHE A 547 -6.58 -39.44 -1.96
N ASN A 548 -6.00 -40.63 -1.76
CA ASN A 548 -6.65 -41.73 -1.04
C ASN A 548 -6.97 -41.38 0.43
N ASP A 549 -6.22 -40.46 1.04
CA ASP A 549 -6.48 -39.96 2.40
C ASP A 549 -7.63 -38.92 2.48
N LEU A 550 -8.05 -38.36 1.34
CA LEU A 550 -9.03 -37.26 1.22
C LEU A 550 -10.42 -37.71 0.77
N SER A 551 -10.58 -38.96 0.34
CA SER A 551 -11.80 -39.48 -0.30
C SER A 551 -13.09 -39.26 0.48
N ASP A 552 -13.07 -39.22 1.80
CA ASP A 552 -14.30 -39.27 2.61
C ASP A 552 -14.72 -37.90 3.22
N LYS A 553 -14.08 -36.77 2.86
CA LYS A 553 -14.02 -35.59 3.76
C LYS A 553 -14.02 -34.18 3.14
N LEU A 554 -14.65 -33.93 1.98
CA LEU A 554 -14.74 -32.57 1.40
C LEU A 554 -16.10 -31.89 1.67
N ASN A 555 -16.21 -30.56 1.54
CA ASN A 555 -17.49 -29.82 1.56
C ASN A 555 -17.77 -29.07 0.23
N PRO A 556 -19.00 -28.61 -0.03
CA PRO A 556 -19.40 -28.05 -1.33
C PRO A 556 -18.58 -26.84 -1.81
N ASN A 557 -18.15 -25.94 -0.93
CA ASN A 557 -17.38 -24.76 -1.35
C ASN A 557 -15.90 -25.12 -1.61
N GLU A 558 -15.37 -26.11 -0.90
CA GLU A 558 -14.03 -26.66 -1.13
C GLU A 558 -14.00 -27.47 -2.44
N LEU A 559 -15.08 -28.19 -2.70
CA LEU A 559 -15.35 -28.86 -3.97
C LEU A 559 -15.44 -27.84 -5.12
N GLU A 560 -16.17 -26.74 -4.94
CA GLU A 560 -16.30 -25.67 -5.92
C GLU A 560 -14.97 -24.96 -6.21
N ALA A 561 -14.14 -24.70 -5.18
CA ALA A 561 -12.80 -24.13 -5.36
C ALA A 561 -11.84 -25.09 -6.09
N LEU A 562 -11.93 -26.39 -5.78
CA LEU A 562 -11.17 -27.44 -6.43
C LEU A 562 -11.61 -27.63 -7.88
N GLN A 563 -12.91 -27.66 -8.14
CA GLN A 563 -13.51 -27.68 -9.46
C GLN A 563 -13.09 -26.45 -10.28
N SER A 564 -13.14 -25.26 -9.69
CA SER A 564 -12.74 -24.00 -10.35
C SER A 564 -11.27 -23.99 -10.73
N THR A 565 -10.40 -24.55 -9.89
CA THR A 565 -8.95 -24.60 -10.18
C THR A 565 -8.62 -25.64 -11.24
N VAL A 566 -9.27 -26.80 -11.22
CA VAL A 566 -9.12 -27.83 -12.26
C VAL A 566 -9.70 -27.32 -13.59
N LEU A 567 -10.86 -26.66 -13.59
CA LEU A 567 -11.44 -26.05 -14.78
C LEU A 567 -10.59 -24.89 -15.33
N SER A 568 -9.93 -24.12 -14.46
CA SER A 568 -8.97 -23.08 -14.87
C SER A 568 -7.73 -23.68 -15.51
N ALA A 569 -7.20 -24.78 -14.95
CA ALA A 569 -6.09 -25.54 -15.52
C ALA A 569 -6.46 -26.17 -16.87
N LEU A 570 -7.66 -26.74 -17.00
CA LEU A 570 -8.16 -27.31 -18.26
C LEU A 570 -8.47 -26.23 -19.31
N GLY A 571 -8.97 -25.06 -18.89
CA GLY A 571 -9.24 -23.92 -19.76
C GLY A 571 -7.97 -23.29 -20.34
N ALA A 572 -6.85 -23.34 -19.62
CA ALA A 572 -5.53 -22.96 -20.13
C ALA A 572 -5.00 -23.92 -21.21
N LEU A 573 -5.55 -25.13 -21.29
CA LEU A 573 -5.21 -26.14 -22.31
C LEU A 573 -6.13 -26.06 -23.55
N HIS A 574 -7.06 -25.09 -23.61
CA HIS A 574 -8.01 -24.94 -24.73
C HIS A 574 -7.30 -24.41 -25.99
N PRO A 575 -7.53 -25.02 -27.18
CA PRO A 575 -6.75 -24.76 -28.39
C PRO A 575 -6.79 -23.33 -28.95
N ASP A 576 -7.81 -22.54 -28.56
CA ASP A 576 -8.00 -21.16 -29.03
C ASP A 576 -7.42 -20.07 -28.11
N GLN A 577 -6.74 -20.44 -27.00
CA GLN A 577 -6.17 -19.44 -26.10
C GLN A 577 -4.85 -18.89 -26.66
N PRO A 578 -4.66 -17.55 -26.66
CA PRO A 578 -3.44 -16.95 -27.16
C PRO A 578 -2.23 -17.28 -26.26
N PRO A 579 -1.00 -17.31 -26.81
CA PRO A 579 0.21 -17.42 -26.02
C PRO A 579 0.29 -16.27 -24.99
N GLY A 580 0.50 -16.59 -23.71
CA GLY A 580 0.47 -15.62 -22.61
C GLY A 580 -0.90 -15.40 -21.97
N TYR A 581 -1.88 -16.27 -22.24
CA TYR A 581 -3.13 -16.28 -21.51
C TYR A 581 -2.92 -16.77 -20.07
N GLU A 582 -3.11 -15.87 -19.11
CA GLU A 582 -3.13 -16.19 -17.69
C GLU A 582 -4.58 -16.44 -17.24
N PRO A 583 -4.92 -17.67 -16.81
CA PRO A 583 -6.28 -17.98 -16.39
C PRO A 583 -6.57 -17.30 -15.05
N ILE A 584 -7.25 -16.15 -15.07
CA ILE A 584 -7.75 -15.50 -13.86
C ILE A 584 -9.00 -16.28 -13.37
N PRO A 585 -8.95 -16.95 -12.20
CA PRO A 585 -10.02 -17.85 -11.75
C PRO A 585 -11.38 -17.17 -11.70
N ASP A 586 -11.45 -15.93 -11.20
CA ASP A 586 -12.69 -15.17 -11.07
C ASP A 586 -13.32 -14.81 -12.43
N ARG A 587 -12.52 -14.56 -13.46
CA ARG A 587 -13.03 -14.29 -14.82
C ARG A 587 -13.55 -15.57 -15.48
N MET A 588 -12.92 -16.70 -15.22
CA MET A 588 -13.36 -18.01 -15.72
C MET A 588 -14.65 -18.44 -15.01
N LEU A 589 -14.74 -18.22 -13.70
CA LEU A 589 -15.95 -18.43 -12.91
C LEU A 589 -17.09 -17.53 -13.40
N ALA A 590 -16.85 -16.22 -13.56
CA ALA A 590 -17.85 -15.28 -14.09
C ALA A 590 -18.29 -15.63 -15.52
N ARG A 591 -17.39 -16.13 -16.37
CA ARG A 591 -17.72 -16.59 -17.73
C ARG A 591 -18.53 -17.88 -17.71
N TYR A 592 -18.24 -18.80 -16.78
CA TYR A 592 -19.00 -20.01 -16.52
C TYR A 592 -20.39 -19.70 -15.97
N GLU A 593 -20.50 -18.81 -14.97
CA GLU A 593 -21.77 -18.31 -14.43
C GLU A 593 -22.59 -17.60 -15.51
N THR A 594 -21.96 -16.78 -16.35
CA THR A 594 -22.60 -16.12 -17.50
C THR A 594 -23.09 -17.15 -18.52
N TRP A 595 -22.35 -18.22 -18.77
CA TRP A 595 -22.77 -19.31 -19.66
C TRP A 595 -23.95 -20.09 -19.07
N MET A 596 -23.87 -20.50 -17.80
CA MET A 596 -24.94 -21.18 -17.06
C MET A 596 -26.22 -20.33 -16.96
N THR A 597 -26.10 -19.01 -16.93
CA THR A 597 -27.24 -18.07 -16.86
C THR A 597 -27.71 -17.58 -18.23
N SER A 598 -26.93 -17.78 -19.31
CA SER A 598 -27.28 -17.33 -20.67
C SER A 598 -28.40 -18.15 -21.34
N GLY A 599 -28.87 -19.24 -20.73
CA GLY A 599 -30.10 -19.92 -21.12
C GLY A 599 -30.03 -20.69 -22.45
N ASP A 600 -28.84 -20.98 -22.96
CA ASP A 600 -28.70 -21.99 -24.03
C ASP A 600 -28.76 -23.39 -23.39
N ASP A 601 -30.00 -23.82 -23.14
CA ASP A 601 -30.46 -25.03 -22.42
C ASP A 601 -30.06 -26.39 -23.03
N LYS A 602 -28.90 -26.53 -23.70
CA LYS A 602 -28.63 -27.72 -24.52
C LYS A 602 -27.33 -28.47 -24.30
N GLU A 603 -26.44 -28.01 -23.44
CA GLU A 603 -25.18 -28.72 -23.21
C GLU A 603 -25.03 -29.02 -21.72
N SER A 604 -25.17 -30.29 -21.35
CA SER A 604 -24.87 -30.78 -20.01
C SER A 604 -23.38 -30.59 -19.70
N ILE A 605 -23.01 -30.53 -18.42
CA ILE A 605 -21.59 -30.42 -18.04
C ILE A 605 -20.75 -31.58 -18.61
N GLY A 606 -21.36 -32.76 -18.76
CA GLY A 606 -20.76 -33.89 -19.46
C GLY A 606 -20.49 -33.60 -20.93
N GLU A 607 -21.44 -33.03 -21.68
CA GLU A 607 -21.26 -32.70 -23.10
C GLU A 607 -20.25 -31.55 -23.32
N TYR A 608 -20.20 -30.56 -22.41
CA TYR A 608 -19.20 -29.49 -22.44
C TYR A 608 -17.78 -30.02 -22.19
N LEU A 609 -17.64 -30.89 -21.19
CA LEU A 609 -16.37 -31.55 -20.89
C LEU A 609 -15.98 -32.50 -22.01
N ASP A 610 -16.91 -33.29 -22.57
CA ASP A 610 -16.69 -34.17 -23.72
C ASP A 610 -16.24 -33.39 -24.96
N ARG A 611 -16.73 -32.16 -25.18
CA ARG A 611 -16.24 -31.29 -26.24
C ARG A 611 -14.82 -30.78 -25.97
N ILE A 612 -14.54 -30.31 -24.75
CA ILE A 612 -13.17 -29.94 -24.35
C ILE A 612 -12.24 -31.15 -24.48
N PHE A 613 -12.69 -32.36 -24.17
CA PHE A 613 -11.92 -33.60 -24.28
C PHE A 613 -11.76 -34.08 -25.73
N ALA A 614 -12.73 -33.81 -26.60
CA ALA A 614 -12.64 -34.10 -28.03
C ALA A 614 -11.76 -33.10 -28.79
N GLU A 615 -11.65 -31.86 -28.29
CA GLU A 615 -10.93 -30.76 -28.96
C GLU A 615 -9.59 -30.42 -28.30
N THR A 616 -9.33 -30.93 -27.09
CA THR A 616 -8.02 -30.81 -26.41
C THR A 616 -6.98 -31.65 -27.10
N ARG A 617 -5.74 -31.14 -27.14
CA ARG A 617 -4.59 -31.87 -27.68
C ARG A 617 -3.97 -32.84 -26.67
N GLN A 618 -4.51 -32.93 -25.45
CA GLN A 618 -4.01 -33.79 -24.36
C GLN A 618 -5.14 -34.55 -23.64
N PRO A 619 -5.84 -35.46 -24.35
CA PRO A 619 -7.08 -36.08 -23.89
C PRO A 619 -6.93 -36.90 -22.59
N ALA A 620 -5.79 -37.56 -22.37
CA ALA A 620 -5.56 -38.41 -21.20
C ALA A 620 -5.42 -37.64 -19.88
N LEU A 621 -4.81 -36.45 -19.90
CA LEU A 621 -4.68 -35.58 -18.72
C LEU A 621 -6.04 -35.00 -18.34
N CYS A 622 -6.82 -34.67 -19.36
CA CYS A 622 -8.16 -34.17 -19.22
C CYS A 622 -9.14 -35.23 -18.68
N GLU A 623 -9.03 -36.49 -19.12
CA GLU A 623 -9.82 -37.62 -18.63
C GLU A 623 -9.52 -37.90 -17.13
N ALA A 624 -8.25 -37.87 -16.73
CA ALA A 624 -7.86 -38.02 -15.32
C ALA A 624 -8.38 -36.87 -14.42
N ALA A 625 -8.38 -35.64 -14.94
CA ALA A 625 -8.97 -34.49 -14.26
C ALA A 625 -10.51 -34.59 -14.16
N ALA A 626 -11.17 -35.18 -15.15
CA ALA A 626 -12.62 -35.41 -15.16
C ALA A 626 -13.05 -36.46 -14.13
N ASP A 627 -12.35 -37.60 -14.10
CA ASP A 627 -12.60 -38.68 -13.14
C ASP A 627 -12.42 -38.20 -11.70
N LEU A 628 -11.44 -37.33 -11.49
CA LEU A 628 -11.20 -36.63 -10.24
C LEU A 628 -12.41 -35.76 -9.84
N LEU A 629 -12.95 -34.93 -10.73
CA LEU A 629 -14.10 -34.06 -10.45
C LEU A 629 -15.39 -34.85 -10.13
N ILE A 630 -15.65 -35.94 -10.86
CA ILE A 630 -16.82 -36.82 -10.67
C ILE A 630 -16.74 -37.59 -9.34
N PHE A 631 -15.52 -37.94 -8.92
CA PHE A 631 -15.28 -38.58 -7.64
C PHE A 631 -15.53 -37.64 -6.46
N LEU A 632 -15.05 -36.40 -6.56
CA LEU A 632 -15.14 -35.39 -5.49
C LEU A 632 -16.59 -34.91 -5.26
N GLU A 633 -17.43 -34.87 -6.30
CA GLU A 633 -18.85 -34.54 -6.22
C GLU A 633 -19.64 -35.53 -5.32
N LYS A 634 -19.20 -36.79 -5.24
CA LYS A 634 -19.90 -37.84 -4.49
C LYS A 634 -19.67 -37.78 -2.97
N GLU A 635 -18.68 -37.03 -2.49
CA GLU A 635 -18.14 -37.17 -1.13
C GLU A 635 -18.23 -35.89 -0.26
N SER A 636 -19.07 -34.92 -0.64
CA SER A 636 -19.13 -33.53 -0.13
C SER A 636 -19.68 -33.32 1.31
N GLY A 637 -19.47 -34.27 2.25
CA GLY A 637 -20.20 -34.34 3.51
C GLY A 637 -19.64 -33.68 4.78
N LYS A 638 -18.33 -33.47 5.00
CA LYS A 638 -17.80 -33.02 6.32
C LYS A 638 -16.43 -32.30 6.24
N LYS A 639 -16.21 -31.36 7.18
CA LYS A 639 -15.19 -30.29 7.23
C LYS A 639 -13.70 -30.72 7.20
N LEU A 640 -12.88 -29.91 6.50
CA LEU A 640 -11.42 -30.01 6.37
C LEU A 640 -10.64 -28.87 7.09
N ARG A 641 -9.29 -28.92 7.08
CA ARG A 641 -8.37 -27.88 7.63
C ARG A 641 -7.54 -27.22 6.51
N PRO A 642 -7.34 -25.89 6.51
CA PRO A 642 -6.83 -25.11 5.35
C PRO A 642 -5.46 -25.49 4.78
N LYS A 643 -4.47 -25.83 5.61
CA LYS A 643 -3.06 -26.01 5.18
C LYS A 643 -2.80 -27.17 4.20
N LYS A 644 -3.74 -28.11 4.02
CA LYS A 644 -3.59 -29.24 3.10
C LYS A 644 -4.23 -28.98 1.72
N LEU A 645 -5.17 -28.04 1.63
CA LEU A 645 -5.77 -27.62 0.37
C LEU A 645 -4.77 -26.81 -0.47
N ASP A 646 -4.04 -25.87 0.14
CA ASP A 646 -2.98 -25.11 -0.54
C ASP A 646 -1.91 -26.03 -1.16
N ALA A 647 -1.44 -27.02 -0.41
CA ALA A 647 -0.42 -27.95 -0.90
C ALA A 647 -0.92 -28.77 -2.11
N LEU A 648 -2.21 -29.10 -2.15
CA LEU A 648 -2.85 -29.81 -3.26
C LEU A 648 -3.01 -28.88 -4.49
N PHE A 649 -3.44 -27.63 -4.28
CA PHE A 649 -3.56 -26.62 -5.34
C PHE A 649 -2.22 -26.31 -5.98
N THR A 650 -1.19 -26.09 -5.17
CA THR A 650 0.18 -25.85 -5.66
C THR A 650 0.73 -27.05 -6.42
N ALA A 651 0.44 -28.28 -5.97
CA ALA A 651 0.92 -29.49 -6.65
C ALA A 651 0.25 -29.73 -8.00
N ILE A 652 -1.06 -29.52 -8.11
CA ILE A 652 -1.80 -29.65 -9.38
C ILE A 652 -1.38 -28.55 -10.36
N ALA A 653 -1.26 -27.30 -9.91
CA ALA A 653 -0.78 -26.19 -10.73
C ALA A 653 0.66 -26.41 -11.21
N ALA A 654 1.56 -26.90 -10.33
CA ALA A 654 2.94 -27.20 -10.70
C ALA A 654 3.07 -28.37 -11.69
N ALA A 655 2.27 -29.43 -11.54
CA ALA A 655 2.30 -30.57 -12.47
C ALA A 655 1.80 -30.18 -13.88
N VAL A 656 0.75 -29.35 -13.94
CA VAL A 656 0.22 -28.81 -15.21
C VAL A 656 1.22 -27.83 -15.84
N TRP A 657 1.88 -26.99 -15.03
CA TRP A 657 2.91 -26.06 -15.48
C TRP A 657 4.18 -26.76 -15.98
N GLU A 658 4.70 -27.74 -15.25
CA GLU A 658 5.89 -28.51 -15.64
C GLU A 658 5.67 -29.33 -16.92
N ALA A 659 4.48 -29.91 -17.09
CA ALA A 659 4.09 -30.60 -18.32
C ALA A 659 4.01 -29.66 -19.55
N ALA A 660 3.67 -28.39 -19.33
CA ALA A 660 3.54 -27.38 -20.37
C ALA A 660 4.87 -26.69 -20.77
N HIS A 661 5.92 -26.74 -19.94
CA HIS A 661 7.10 -25.87 -20.07
C HIS A 661 8.49 -26.55 -20.13
N TRP A 662 8.60 -27.86 -20.38
CA TRP A 662 9.91 -28.54 -20.41
C TRP A 662 10.80 -28.11 -21.61
N PRO A 663 12.10 -27.75 -21.42
CA PRO A 663 12.92 -27.23 -22.51
C PRO A 663 13.18 -28.21 -23.67
N PRO A 664 13.18 -27.76 -24.94
CA PRO A 664 13.53 -28.59 -26.11
C PRO A 664 14.99 -29.07 -26.16
N GLN A 665 15.84 -28.62 -25.24
CA GLN A 665 17.30 -28.74 -25.33
C GLN A 665 17.86 -30.01 -24.66
N LEU A 666 16.99 -30.88 -24.15
CA LEU A 666 17.31 -32.29 -23.89
C LEU A 666 17.18 -33.12 -25.18
N LYS A 667 17.76 -32.62 -26.27
CA LYS A 667 17.89 -33.31 -27.57
C LYS A 667 18.96 -34.39 -27.52
#